data_AF-A0A6F9AFR7-F1
#
_entry.id   AF-A0A6F9AFR7-F1
#
_cell.length_a   1.000
_cell.length_b   1.000
_cell.length_c   1.000
_cell.angle_alpha   90.00
_cell.angle_beta   90.00
_cell.angle_gamma   90.00
#
_symmetry.space_group_name_H-M   'P 1'
#
loop_
_entity.id
_entity.type
_entity.pdbx_description
1 polymer ?
#
loop_
_entity_poly.entity_id
_entity_poly.type
_entity_poly.pdbx_seq_one_letter_code
_entity_poly.pdbx_strand_id
1 'polypeptide(L)'
;MSNKAIDLGSSVDECKTEASKSAAEEILKGIGDQSIVDYKRNQLPLQGEHWKQLAKLEKEECRLKDFRENRLEEYKAKLQKNQLNIRREQSKYKTTKAMASFLGFLATTDKEEKALFLKWLQLKLDMRSRKDLASLRNRFKERSLVNQDNKCLEVLDQCLLDSSLGVEHFMREMGQIYEASRLGDPKASAEHCPLPALAAELLLDGYPFELLDGDASNIPEKWVTDVLMELHRKVGEKSKLLVLTVLGVQSTGKSTLLNTMFGVQFPVSSGRCTRGAFMLFLRVGEDMREDLSCDFILLIDTEGLKSPALAQLDESCERDNELATLVIGLSDITIINIAMENSTEMNDVLQIAVHAFLRMKEVGKMPVCHFVHQNVAGVSAHNKNVTDRKYILDRLNKMTQIAAEMEKRPSVNKFTDVLDYDADKNNWYIPRLWHGTPPMAPVNTGYSEAVLDLKKNLLEVLKTCRYEELSQIPEFIEWMRSLWKAVKYENFSFRNTLVAQAYDNLWKEMMEWEWECRKKIYTWQTNADLQISNIEVNSFDIQDFQKLEESFKSEALKMVATLEKEMTEKLYAYYKRKDKNVSLIEKNKIDFFHHIRDVHRDILNTENKKLNMAVKLKLSTIMADDIHRKQKVRIEQKVSQLLQNSNDSKTPLSDEQLKDEFGKMWSREIVKISGLEERDIPSSVFKQLRDAFSNRNVNEEFQNVENLTAYGKEPFKARDRHICTMTHFKLKMMFAKEKAKESLQRFSESVIDTCTRFIVDSTKSQTDYHDCLTKEVIEKINESLIENYKDLKTNTKFEVDLKLHICGIASREFLHMHRNFLLRKDPQKRLEESRNQYLSDFIDVYRKRDHCRRKAQDFAQHGLRPAILQHINRFLGTDIVDEMVKSSHAAEYSSRSSFQYSILKELLEKDDFQAFVKYFQTYEIYVKDLICQHIKECFSAEMSFVMLKNKRLKEIIQKIKEAIEKASQPLPNDTTSVTEFLKNLCKYLVKDISISMDAVDGFLFQMTTTCDPFTTSLQESLSDLKQQMEDEFSKSTDVIESLYTLPIKPQDEFFKRVSGCAKQCPFCKMQCDAGGKQHREHHANAHRPQALGSYRNSHTQELVETLCTTDVHSERSFRCEATDWELHPYKDYRTYFADWNIQPDSTDEASDYWKYVLVTYNDRLAVKHNAKPAVIPEAWKSITKAQALEGLKVAFSIKQ
;
A
#
# COMPACT_ATOMS: atom_id res chain seq x y z
N MET A 1 0.80 31.16 -63.26
CA MET A 1 0.26 32.23 -62.38
C MET A 1 1.37 32.90 -61.57
N SER A 2 2.36 32.14 -61.08
CA SER A 2 3.51 32.63 -60.30
C SER A 2 4.28 33.79 -60.96
N ASN A 3 4.65 33.68 -62.24
CA ASN A 3 5.34 34.79 -62.94
C ASN A 3 4.49 36.07 -63.02
N LYS A 4 3.19 35.94 -63.30
CA LYS A 4 2.25 37.08 -63.32
C LYS A 4 2.06 37.72 -61.94
N ALA A 5 2.14 36.93 -60.86
CA ALA A 5 2.02 37.45 -59.49
C ALA A 5 3.29 38.20 -59.05
N ILE A 6 4.46 37.72 -59.47
CA ILE A 6 5.75 38.40 -59.29
C ILE A 6 5.76 39.72 -60.09
N ASP A 7 5.29 39.69 -61.34
CA ASP A 7 5.14 40.88 -62.18
C ASP A 7 4.15 41.91 -61.57
N LEU A 8 3.21 41.47 -60.74
CA LEU A 8 2.28 42.30 -59.98
C LEU A 8 2.80 42.73 -58.59
N GLY A 9 4.09 42.52 -58.31
CA GLY A 9 4.74 42.92 -57.07
C GLY A 9 4.41 42.06 -55.85
N SER A 10 3.76 40.91 -56.03
CA SER A 10 3.49 39.96 -54.95
C SER A 10 4.69 39.03 -54.75
N SER A 11 5.16 38.87 -53.52
CA SER A 11 6.15 37.85 -53.17
C SER A 11 5.55 36.47 -53.41
N VAL A 12 6.20 35.63 -54.23
CA VAL A 12 5.78 34.25 -54.48
C VAL A 12 6.79 33.31 -53.83
N ASP A 13 6.35 32.59 -52.80
CA ASP A 13 7.19 31.71 -51.99
C ASP A 13 7.80 30.54 -52.80
N GLU A 14 7.14 30.15 -53.91
CA GLU A 14 7.60 29.12 -54.84
C GLU A 14 8.92 29.46 -55.56
N CYS A 15 9.35 30.73 -55.57
CA CYS A 15 10.54 31.20 -56.31
C CYS A 15 11.78 31.43 -55.44
N LYS A 16 11.68 31.28 -54.10
CA LYS A 16 12.80 31.52 -53.17
C LYS A 16 13.60 30.26 -52.81
N THR A 17 13.25 29.07 -53.34
CA THR A 17 13.64 27.78 -52.71
C THR A 17 13.94 26.63 -53.68
N GLU A 18 14.88 26.84 -54.61
CA GLU A 18 15.28 25.75 -55.52
C GLU A 18 16.00 24.60 -54.77
N ALA A 19 16.70 24.89 -53.66
CA ALA A 19 17.41 23.87 -52.87
C ALA A 19 16.46 22.87 -52.17
N SER A 20 15.48 23.36 -51.39
CA SER A 20 14.48 22.53 -50.69
C SER A 20 13.65 21.69 -51.66
N LYS A 21 13.30 22.28 -52.82
CA LYS A 21 12.57 21.59 -53.89
C LYS A 21 13.44 20.52 -54.56
N SER A 22 14.69 20.83 -54.89
CA SER A 22 15.65 19.89 -55.49
C SER A 22 15.92 18.70 -54.57
N ALA A 23 16.00 18.92 -53.26
CA ALA A 23 16.14 17.87 -52.24
C ALA A 23 14.93 16.92 -52.18
N ALA A 24 13.71 17.48 -52.15
CA ALA A 24 12.49 16.67 -52.21
C ALA A 24 12.41 15.87 -53.54
N GLU A 25 12.91 16.44 -54.65
CA GLU A 25 13.02 15.76 -55.93
C GLU A 25 14.10 14.66 -55.94
N GLU A 26 15.19 14.79 -55.18
CA GLU A 26 16.19 13.74 -55.05
C GLU A 26 15.62 12.50 -54.33
N ILE A 27 14.86 12.70 -53.24
CA ILE A 27 14.18 11.60 -52.54
C ILE A 27 13.20 10.89 -53.48
N LEU A 28 12.44 11.64 -54.29
CA LEU A 28 11.55 11.10 -55.32
C LEU A 28 12.29 10.35 -56.44
N LYS A 29 13.42 10.88 -56.94
CA LYS A 29 14.25 10.20 -57.95
C LYS A 29 14.72 8.84 -57.44
N GLY A 30 14.97 8.73 -56.14
CA GLY A 30 15.27 7.46 -55.47
C GLY A 30 14.15 6.43 -55.54
N ILE A 31 12.89 6.83 -55.74
CA ILE A 31 11.75 5.93 -55.98
C ILE A 31 11.80 5.40 -57.43
N GLY A 32 12.01 6.27 -58.43
CA GLY A 32 12.10 5.87 -59.84
C GLY A 32 10.87 5.11 -60.34
N ASP A 33 11.10 3.99 -61.02
CA ASP A 33 10.06 3.08 -61.55
C ASP A 33 9.71 1.92 -60.59
N GLN A 34 10.37 1.84 -59.43
CA GLN A 34 10.12 0.76 -58.47
C GLN A 34 8.77 0.96 -57.76
N SER A 35 8.21 -0.13 -57.22
CA SER A 35 6.98 -0.04 -56.43
C SER A 35 7.24 0.69 -55.10
N ILE A 36 6.21 1.35 -54.55
CA ILE A 36 6.32 2.01 -53.24
C ILE A 36 6.70 1.00 -52.14
N VAL A 37 6.25 -0.25 -52.26
CA VAL A 37 6.56 -1.34 -51.34
C VAL A 37 8.06 -1.68 -51.37
N ASP A 38 8.64 -1.81 -52.56
CA ASP A 38 10.06 -2.10 -52.73
C ASP A 38 10.91 -0.91 -52.25
N TYR A 39 10.47 0.32 -52.52
CA TYR A 39 11.13 1.51 -52.02
C TYR A 39 11.18 1.53 -50.48
N LYS A 40 10.05 1.28 -49.80
CA LYS A 40 10.02 1.20 -48.33
C LYS A 40 10.97 0.11 -47.82
N ARG A 41 10.92 -1.10 -48.41
CA ARG A 41 11.80 -2.21 -48.02
C ARG A 41 13.29 -1.87 -48.14
N ASN A 42 13.66 -1.09 -49.17
CA ASN A 42 15.06 -0.76 -49.46
C ASN A 42 15.56 0.50 -48.74
N GLN A 43 14.71 1.53 -48.62
CA GLN A 43 15.10 2.85 -48.10
C GLN A 43 14.61 3.13 -46.68
N LEU A 44 13.58 2.43 -46.21
CA LEU A 44 12.96 2.57 -44.89
C LEU A 44 12.74 1.18 -44.23
N PRO A 45 13.79 0.35 -44.08
CA PRO A 45 13.66 -1.04 -43.69
C PRO A 45 13.23 -1.26 -42.22
N LEU A 46 13.57 -0.35 -41.30
CA LEU A 46 13.45 -0.62 -39.86
C LEU A 46 12.01 -0.61 -39.37
N GLN A 47 11.13 0.17 -39.99
CA GLN A 47 9.69 0.16 -39.70
C GLN A 47 8.92 -1.02 -40.32
N GLY A 48 9.60 -1.90 -41.06
CA GLY A 48 9.02 -3.00 -41.80
C GLY A 48 8.76 -4.26 -40.95
N GLU A 49 9.18 -5.40 -41.47
CA GLU A 49 8.88 -6.72 -40.89
C GLU A 49 9.42 -6.88 -39.46
N HIS A 50 10.63 -6.40 -39.18
CA HIS A 50 11.22 -6.47 -37.84
C HIS A 50 10.38 -5.77 -36.78
N TRP A 51 9.80 -4.61 -37.09
CA TRP A 51 8.94 -3.87 -36.16
C TRP A 51 7.61 -4.59 -35.90
N LYS A 52 6.98 -5.15 -36.94
CA LYS A 52 5.77 -5.97 -36.81
C LYS A 52 6.02 -7.23 -35.99
N GLN A 53 7.15 -7.91 -36.21
CA GLN A 53 7.53 -9.09 -35.43
C GLN A 53 7.79 -8.74 -33.97
N LEU A 54 8.44 -7.60 -33.71
CA LEU A 54 8.67 -7.14 -32.34
C LEU A 54 7.34 -6.86 -31.62
N ALA A 55 6.42 -6.15 -32.25
CA ALA A 55 5.08 -5.89 -31.71
C ALA A 55 4.33 -7.20 -31.39
N LYS A 56 4.41 -8.21 -32.27
CA LYS A 56 3.83 -9.53 -32.03
C LYS A 56 4.46 -10.23 -30.82
N LEU A 57 5.79 -10.20 -30.71
CA LEU A 57 6.52 -10.80 -29.59
C LEU A 57 6.22 -10.12 -28.26
N GLU A 58 6.08 -8.79 -28.23
CA GLU A 58 5.72 -8.03 -27.02
C GLU A 58 4.29 -8.37 -26.53
N LYS A 59 3.34 -8.49 -27.47
CA LYS A 59 1.97 -8.91 -27.14
C LYS A 59 1.92 -10.36 -26.66
N GLU A 60 2.63 -11.27 -27.34
CA GLU A 60 2.70 -12.68 -26.93
C GLU A 60 3.41 -12.86 -25.59
N GLU A 61 4.40 -12.02 -25.25
CA GLU A 61 5.02 -12.01 -23.92
C GLU A 61 4.02 -11.67 -22.80
N CYS A 62 3.06 -10.78 -23.08
CA CYS A 62 2.03 -10.39 -22.13
C CYS A 62 0.88 -11.41 -22.04
N ARG A 63 0.47 -12.00 -23.17
CA ARG A 63 -0.73 -12.84 -23.28
C ARG A 63 -0.45 -14.35 -23.19
N LEU A 64 0.76 -14.77 -23.56
CA LEU A 64 1.25 -16.15 -23.51
C LEU A 64 0.28 -17.17 -24.15
N LYS A 65 -0.34 -16.82 -25.29
CA LYS A 65 -1.39 -17.62 -25.95
C LYS A 65 -0.82 -18.84 -26.68
N ASP A 66 0.40 -18.75 -27.23
CA ASP A 66 1.01 -19.79 -28.09
C ASP A 66 1.88 -20.81 -27.31
N PHE A 67 1.78 -20.80 -25.97
CA PHE A 67 2.52 -21.72 -25.11
C PHE A 67 2.04 -23.17 -25.29
N ARG A 68 2.91 -24.06 -25.79
CA ARG A 68 2.56 -25.50 -26.00
C ARG A 68 3.39 -26.50 -25.19
N GLU A 69 4.71 -26.33 -25.00
CA GLU A 69 5.54 -27.42 -24.43
C GLU A 69 6.78 -27.02 -23.57
N ASN A 70 7.17 -25.73 -23.45
CA ASN A 70 8.33 -25.31 -22.62
C ASN A 70 7.94 -25.01 -21.16
N ARG A 71 8.88 -24.70 -20.25
CA ARG A 71 8.50 -24.05 -18.97
C ARG A 71 8.09 -22.59 -19.22
N LEU A 72 7.11 -22.09 -18.46
CA LEU A 72 6.48 -20.78 -18.72
C LEU A 72 7.50 -19.63 -18.71
N GLU A 73 8.34 -19.58 -17.68
CA GLU A 73 9.35 -18.52 -17.53
C GLU A 73 10.51 -18.67 -18.54
N GLU A 74 10.83 -19.90 -18.97
CA GLU A 74 11.80 -20.13 -20.06
C GLU A 74 11.25 -19.67 -21.42
N TYR A 75 9.96 -19.90 -21.67
CA TYR A 75 9.29 -19.41 -22.87
C TYR A 75 9.29 -17.88 -22.89
N LYS A 76 8.93 -17.22 -21.78
CA LYS A 76 8.99 -15.76 -21.64
C LYS A 76 10.42 -15.23 -21.90
N ALA A 77 11.43 -15.84 -21.27
CA ALA A 77 12.83 -15.48 -21.49
C ALA A 77 13.28 -15.67 -22.96
N LYS A 78 12.76 -16.69 -23.65
CA LYS A 78 13.01 -16.90 -25.09
C LYS A 78 12.40 -15.78 -25.94
N LEU A 79 11.19 -15.32 -25.63
CA LEU A 79 10.55 -14.20 -26.32
C LEU A 79 11.37 -12.92 -26.16
N GLN A 80 11.77 -12.58 -24.93
CA GLN A 80 12.63 -11.42 -24.63
C GLN A 80 13.97 -11.48 -25.38
N LYS A 81 14.59 -12.67 -25.44
CA LYS A 81 15.83 -12.87 -26.20
C LYS A 81 15.63 -12.66 -27.70
N ASN A 82 14.49 -13.10 -28.25
CA ASN A 82 14.16 -12.89 -29.67
C ASN A 82 13.94 -11.40 -29.97
N GLN A 83 13.23 -10.68 -29.10
CA GLN A 83 13.05 -9.23 -29.21
C GLN A 83 14.42 -8.51 -29.23
N LEU A 84 15.31 -8.87 -28.31
CA LEU A 84 16.67 -8.30 -28.25
C LEU A 84 17.49 -8.61 -29.51
N ASN A 85 17.37 -9.83 -30.05
CA ASN A 85 18.05 -10.19 -31.30
C ASN A 85 17.54 -9.37 -32.49
N ILE A 86 16.23 -9.16 -32.60
CA ILE A 86 15.64 -8.28 -33.63
C ILE A 86 16.20 -6.86 -33.51
N ARG A 87 16.24 -6.30 -32.29
CA ARG A 87 16.82 -4.97 -32.07
C ARG A 87 18.31 -4.89 -32.42
N ARG A 88 19.09 -5.95 -32.13
CA ARG A 88 20.50 -6.05 -32.55
C ARG A 88 20.68 -6.19 -34.06
N GLU A 89 19.71 -6.74 -34.77
CA GLU A 89 19.71 -6.74 -36.22
C GLU A 89 19.39 -5.36 -36.76
N GLN A 90 18.36 -4.70 -36.24
CA GLN A 90 18.01 -3.32 -36.58
C GLN A 90 19.18 -2.36 -36.36
N SER A 91 19.97 -2.51 -35.28
CA SER A 91 21.11 -1.65 -35.00
C SER A 91 22.30 -1.81 -35.96
N LYS A 92 22.34 -2.89 -36.76
CA LYS A 92 23.36 -3.09 -37.80
C LYS A 92 23.05 -2.35 -39.09
N TYR A 93 21.81 -1.90 -39.29
CA TYR A 93 21.44 -1.18 -40.51
C TYR A 93 22.10 0.20 -40.52
N LYS A 94 22.68 0.54 -41.68
CA LYS A 94 23.23 1.87 -41.91
C LYS A 94 22.13 2.80 -42.43
N THR A 95 22.20 4.06 -42.03
CA THR A 95 21.32 5.12 -42.55
C THR A 95 21.32 5.11 -44.08
N THR A 96 20.15 4.95 -44.68
CA THR A 96 19.98 4.89 -46.13
C THR A 96 20.20 6.26 -46.75
N LYS A 97 20.43 6.34 -48.07
CA LYS A 97 20.62 7.63 -48.76
C LYS A 97 19.41 8.55 -48.58
N ALA A 98 18.20 7.98 -48.67
CA ALA A 98 16.96 8.73 -48.47
C ALA A 98 16.86 9.29 -47.04
N MET A 99 17.15 8.47 -46.01
CA MET A 99 17.12 8.92 -44.62
C MET A 99 18.24 9.91 -44.29
N ALA A 100 19.44 9.74 -44.83
CA ALA A 100 20.53 10.69 -44.63
C ALA A 100 20.18 12.07 -45.22
N SER A 101 19.57 12.11 -46.41
CA SER A 101 19.06 13.34 -47.00
C SER A 101 17.95 13.94 -46.13
N PHE A 102 16.96 13.15 -45.74
CA PHE A 102 15.84 13.62 -44.91
C PHE A 102 16.32 14.22 -43.57
N LEU A 103 17.18 13.50 -42.85
CA LEU A 103 17.75 13.96 -41.58
C LEU A 103 18.63 15.20 -41.75
N GLY A 104 19.39 15.29 -42.85
CA GLY A 104 20.21 16.45 -43.17
C GLY A 104 19.39 17.74 -43.29
N PHE A 105 18.26 17.70 -44.01
CA PHE A 105 17.37 18.87 -44.15
C PHE A 105 16.56 19.17 -42.89
N LEU A 106 16.24 18.15 -42.07
CA LEU A 106 15.60 18.38 -40.77
C LEU A 106 16.54 19.02 -39.75
N ALA A 107 17.84 18.75 -39.86
CA ALA A 107 18.87 19.32 -38.99
C ALA A 107 19.26 20.77 -39.34
N THR A 108 18.77 21.31 -40.46
CA THR A 108 19.00 22.70 -40.85
C THR A 108 18.42 23.69 -39.83
N THR A 109 19.15 24.77 -39.55
CA THR A 109 18.73 25.82 -38.60
C THR A 109 17.70 26.80 -39.18
N ASP A 110 17.61 26.88 -40.51
CA ASP A 110 16.61 27.68 -41.22
C ASP A 110 15.23 27.01 -41.14
N LYS A 111 14.30 27.68 -40.44
CA LYS A 111 12.93 27.21 -40.25
C LYS A 111 12.11 27.27 -41.55
N GLU A 112 12.32 28.28 -42.39
CA GLU A 112 11.60 28.44 -43.64
C GLU A 112 12.04 27.35 -44.64
N GLU A 113 13.35 27.10 -44.73
CA GLU A 113 13.90 26.05 -45.59
C GLU A 113 13.39 24.66 -45.17
N LYS A 114 13.37 24.37 -43.86
CA LYS A 114 12.84 23.12 -43.30
C LYS A 114 11.36 22.94 -43.62
N ALA A 115 10.54 23.98 -43.39
CA ALA A 115 9.11 23.92 -43.65
C ALA A 115 8.79 23.76 -45.14
N LEU A 116 9.51 24.48 -46.00
CA LEU A 116 9.36 24.38 -47.45
C LEU A 116 9.80 23.01 -47.98
N PHE A 117 10.89 22.44 -47.45
CA PHE A 117 11.30 21.06 -47.77
C PHE A 117 10.21 20.05 -47.42
N LEU A 118 9.68 20.09 -46.19
CA LEU A 118 8.62 19.18 -45.76
C LEU A 118 7.34 19.34 -46.59
N LYS A 119 6.98 20.58 -46.95
CA LYS A 119 5.79 20.83 -47.78
C LYS A 119 5.97 20.32 -49.20
N TRP A 120 7.14 20.56 -49.81
CA TRP A 120 7.47 20.03 -51.12
C TRP A 120 7.49 18.50 -51.10
N LEU A 121 8.13 17.89 -50.11
CA LEU A 121 8.17 16.43 -49.95
C LEU A 121 6.75 15.86 -49.83
N GLN A 122 5.89 16.43 -48.99
CA GLN A 122 4.49 16.04 -48.86
C GLN A 122 3.76 16.10 -50.20
N LEU A 123 3.77 17.26 -50.88
CA LEU A 123 3.11 17.44 -52.18
C LEU A 123 3.59 16.44 -53.23
N LYS A 124 4.90 16.20 -53.26
CA LYS A 124 5.57 15.32 -54.21
C LYS A 124 5.24 13.85 -53.98
N LEU A 125 5.25 13.39 -52.73
CA LEU A 125 4.80 12.06 -52.34
C LEU A 125 3.31 11.87 -52.65
N ASP A 126 2.47 12.87 -52.36
CA ASP A 126 1.04 12.87 -52.67
C ASP A 126 0.74 12.71 -54.15
N MET A 127 1.46 13.45 -55.00
CA MET A 127 1.33 13.33 -56.44
C MET A 127 1.71 11.93 -56.95
N ARG A 128 2.75 11.31 -56.38
CA ARG A 128 3.14 9.95 -56.75
C ARG A 128 2.13 8.92 -56.26
N SER A 129 1.76 8.94 -54.97
CA SER A 129 0.78 8.03 -54.40
C SER A 129 -0.57 8.10 -55.12
N ARG A 130 -1.03 9.28 -55.56
CA ARG A 130 -2.30 9.40 -56.32
C ARG A 130 -2.27 8.65 -57.65
N LYS A 131 -1.13 8.60 -58.34
CA LYS A 131 -0.99 7.86 -59.61
C LYS A 131 -1.10 6.36 -59.37
N ASP A 132 -0.37 5.85 -58.37
CA ASP A 132 -0.31 4.42 -58.06
C ASP A 132 -1.64 3.92 -57.46
N LEU A 133 -2.23 4.69 -56.52
CA LEU A 133 -3.50 4.36 -55.84
C LEU A 133 -4.73 4.47 -56.75
N ALA A 134 -4.72 5.32 -57.79
CA ALA A 134 -5.88 5.43 -58.70
C ALA A 134 -6.15 4.12 -59.43
N SER A 135 -5.10 3.41 -59.86
CA SER A 135 -5.21 2.12 -60.54
C SER A 135 -5.77 1.03 -59.61
N LEU A 136 -5.27 0.96 -58.37
CA LEU A 136 -5.71 0.01 -57.35
C LEU A 136 -7.15 0.27 -56.89
N ARG A 137 -7.56 1.54 -56.80
CA ARG A 137 -8.94 1.92 -56.46
C ARG A 137 -9.95 1.55 -57.52
N ASN A 138 -9.61 1.71 -58.79
CA ASN A 138 -10.51 1.29 -59.87
C ASN A 138 -10.71 -0.22 -59.81
N ARG A 139 -9.62 -0.99 -59.61
CA ARG A 139 -9.70 -2.45 -59.40
C ARG A 139 -10.50 -2.83 -58.16
N PHE A 140 -10.32 -2.11 -57.05
CA PHE A 140 -11.08 -2.34 -55.81
C PHE A 140 -12.57 -2.07 -56.00
N LYS A 141 -12.93 -0.94 -56.64
CA LYS A 141 -14.32 -0.58 -56.94
C LYS A 141 -14.98 -1.60 -57.88
N GLU A 142 -14.30 -1.97 -58.96
CA GLU A 142 -14.78 -2.99 -59.91
C GLU A 142 -15.02 -4.33 -59.21
N ARG A 143 -14.10 -4.77 -58.36
CA ARG A 143 -14.22 -6.03 -57.61
C ARG A 143 -15.31 -5.97 -56.53
N SER A 144 -15.47 -4.84 -55.85
CA SER A 144 -16.51 -4.65 -54.82
C SER A 144 -17.94 -4.71 -55.39
N LEU A 145 -18.10 -4.41 -56.68
CA LEU A 145 -19.39 -4.46 -57.38
C LEU A 145 -19.77 -5.87 -57.86
N VAL A 146 -18.82 -6.81 -57.90
CA VAL A 146 -19.01 -8.13 -58.55
C VAL A 146 -19.31 -9.26 -57.55
N ASN A 147 -19.35 -9.01 -56.23
CA ASN A 147 -19.72 -10.00 -55.19
C ASN A 147 -19.02 -11.37 -55.36
N GLN A 148 -17.72 -11.39 -55.68
CA GLN A 148 -16.92 -12.61 -55.64
C GLN A 148 -15.58 -12.40 -54.94
N ASP A 149 -15.36 -13.26 -53.93
CA ASP A 149 -14.12 -13.56 -53.21
C ASP A 149 -13.58 -12.46 -52.25
N ASN A 150 -14.05 -12.48 -50.99
CA ASN A 150 -13.61 -11.57 -49.91
C ASN A 150 -12.08 -11.52 -49.77
N LYS A 151 -11.40 -12.65 -49.98
CA LYS A 151 -9.94 -12.76 -49.91
C LYS A 151 -9.23 -11.93 -50.98
N CYS A 152 -9.83 -11.72 -52.14
CA CYS A 152 -9.29 -10.86 -53.18
C CYS A 152 -9.44 -9.38 -52.83
N LEU A 153 -10.53 -8.99 -52.15
CA LEU A 153 -10.73 -7.62 -51.67
C LEU A 153 -9.76 -7.29 -50.53
N GLU A 154 -9.49 -8.23 -49.62
CA GLU A 154 -8.46 -8.10 -48.57
C GLU A 154 -7.07 -7.87 -49.15
N VAL A 155 -6.67 -8.67 -50.16
CA VAL A 155 -5.37 -8.50 -50.82
C VAL A 155 -5.28 -7.13 -51.50
N LEU A 156 -6.36 -6.64 -52.11
CA LEU A 156 -6.38 -5.32 -52.74
C LEU A 156 -6.35 -4.18 -51.72
N ASP A 157 -7.01 -4.32 -50.56
CA ASP A 157 -6.95 -3.36 -49.46
C ASP A 157 -5.55 -3.29 -48.85
N GLN A 158 -4.93 -4.45 -48.60
CA GLN A 158 -3.54 -4.52 -48.15
C GLN A 158 -2.58 -3.91 -49.19
N CYS A 159 -2.79 -4.15 -50.48
CA CYS A 159 -2.00 -3.50 -51.55
C CYS A 159 -2.19 -1.98 -51.58
N LEU A 160 -3.40 -1.47 -51.31
CA LEU A 160 -3.67 -0.03 -51.21
C LEU A 160 -2.91 0.59 -50.03
N LEU A 161 -2.88 -0.10 -48.89
CA LEU A 161 -2.17 0.33 -47.69
C LEU A 161 -0.65 0.32 -47.90
N ASP A 162 -0.11 -0.78 -48.42
CA ASP A 162 1.33 -0.93 -48.66
C ASP A 162 1.86 0.06 -49.72
N SER A 163 1.00 0.47 -50.66
CA SER A 163 1.30 1.47 -51.71
C SER A 163 1.15 2.92 -51.24
N SER A 164 0.85 3.18 -49.97
CA SER A 164 0.86 4.55 -49.41
C SER A 164 2.28 4.99 -49.06
N LEU A 165 2.65 6.24 -49.30
CA LEU A 165 3.92 6.80 -48.84
C LEU A 165 3.72 8.28 -48.52
N GLY A 166 4.26 8.70 -47.38
CA GLY A 166 4.13 10.06 -46.85
C GLY A 166 5.24 10.35 -45.84
N VAL A 167 5.26 11.58 -45.35
CA VAL A 167 6.31 12.07 -44.43
C VAL A 167 6.29 11.29 -43.11
N GLU A 168 5.12 10.81 -42.68
CA GLU A 168 4.95 9.97 -41.50
C GLU A 168 5.82 8.71 -41.52
N HIS A 169 6.05 8.12 -42.70
CA HIS A 169 6.90 6.93 -42.84
C HIS A 169 8.38 7.27 -42.60
N PHE A 170 8.85 8.45 -43.01
CA PHE A 170 10.22 8.89 -42.74
C PHE A 170 10.42 9.21 -41.25
N MET A 171 9.42 9.82 -40.62
CA MET A 171 9.41 10.09 -39.17
C MET A 171 9.38 8.78 -38.36
N ARG A 172 8.60 7.78 -38.79
CA ARG A 172 8.56 6.45 -38.18
C ARG A 172 9.91 5.74 -38.29
N GLU A 173 10.56 5.80 -39.46
CA GLU A 173 11.92 5.26 -39.65
C GLU A 173 12.93 5.92 -38.71
N MET A 174 12.87 7.26 -38.60
CA MET A 174 13.71 8.04 -37.69
C MET A 174 13.55 7.58 -36.23
N GLY A 175 12.32 7.31 -35.79
CA GLY A 175 12.05 6.73 -34.47
C GLY A 175 12.63 5.34 -34.28
N GLN A 176 12.54 4.46 -35.29
CA GLN A 176 13.14 3.11 -35.23
C GLN A 176 14.67 3.14 -35.25
N ILE A 177 15.29 4.06 -36.00
CA ILE A 177 16.74 4.31 -35.95
C ILE A 177 17.15 4.68 -34.52
N TYR A 178 16.42 5.60 -33.89
CA TYR A 178 16.66 6.01 -32.52
C TYR A 178 16.56 4.83 -31.54
N GLU A 179 15.46 4.08 -31.56
CA GLU A 179 15.28 2.95 -30.62
C GLU A 179 16.29 1.83 -30.82
N ALA A 180 16.66 1.53 -32.06
CA ALA A 180 17.69 0.53 -32.37
C ALA A 180 19.09 0.98 -31.93
N SER A 181 19.41 2.27 -32.07
CA SER A 181 20.72 2.83 -31.73
C SER A 181 21.05 2.77 -30.23
N ARG A 182 20.03 2.85 -29.35
CA ARG A 182 20.21 2.80 -27.88
C ARG A 182 20.72 1.44 -27.36
N LEU A 183 20.62 0.39 -28.17
CA LEU A 183 21.13 -0.96 -27.86
C LEU A 183 22.48 -1.26 -28.55
N GLY A 184 23.00 -0.32 -29.34
CA GLY A 184 24.23 -0.44 -30.13
C GLY A 184 25.47 0.18 -29.48
N ASP A 185 26.47 0.49 -30.31
CA ASP A 185 27.71 1.16 -29.89
C ASP A 185 27.40 2.54 -29.26
N PRO A 186 28.02 2.92 -28.11
CA PRO A 186 27.91 4.26 -27.53
C PRO A 186 28.09 5.40 -28.53
N LYS A 187 28.89 5.22 -29.58
CA LYS A 187 29.06 6.20 -30.67
C LYS A 187 27.80 6.41 -31.51
N ALA A 188 27.10 5.32 -31.87
CA ALA A 188 25.85 5.40 -32.62
C ALA A 188 24.73 6.01 -31.76
N SER A 189 24.70 5.69 -30.46
CA SER A 189 23.79 6.32 -29.51
C SER A 189 24.04 7.83 -29.36
N ALA A 190 25.29 8.28 -29.45
CA ALA A 190 25.64 9.70 -29.41
C ALA A 190 25.28 10.44 -30.71
N GLU A 191 25.51 9.80 -31.87
CA GLU A 191 25.18 10.36 -33.20
C GLU A 191 23.67 10.60 -33.38
N HIS A 192 22.84 9.71 -32.83
CA HIS A 192 21.38 9.79 -32.96
C HIS A 192 20.68 10.45 -31.75
N CYS A 193 21.44 10.92 -30.75
CA CYS A 193 20.93 11.66 -29.60
C CYS A 193 20.12 12.92 -29.96
N PRO A 194 20.42 13.67 -31.05
CA PRO A 194 19.63 14.86 -31.40
C PRO A 194 18.25 14.57 -32.01
N LEU A 195 17.96 13.33 -32.42
CA LEU A 195 16.73 13.01 -33.16
C LEU A 195 15.44 13.34 -32.37
N PRO A 196 15.29 13.01 -31.07
CA PRO A 196 14.10 13.38 -30.32
C PRO A 196 13.88 14.90 -30.25
N ALA A 197 14.96 15.68 -30.13
CA ALA A 197 14.88 17.14 -30.09
C ALA A 197 14.40 17.73 -31.42
N LEU A 198 14.82 17.16 -32.56
CA LEU A 198 14.34 17.55 -33.90
C LEU A 198 12.85 17.23 -34.07
N ALA A 199 12.40 16.05 -33.64
CA ALA A 199 10.98 15.71 -33.69
C ALA A 199 10.13 16.58 -32.75
N ALA A 200 10.64 16.94 -31.57
CA ALA A 200 9.98 17.89 -30.68
C ALA A 200 9.84 19.29 -31.29
N GLU A 201 10.82 19.75 -32.07
CA GLU A 201 10.72 21.01 -32.84
C GLU A 201 9.61 20.94 -33.90
N LEU A 202 9.56 19.85 -34.68
CA LEU A 202 8.50 19.67 -35.68
C LEU A 202 7.11 19.63 -35.03
N LEU A 203 6.99 19.01 -33.86
CA LEU A 203 5.74 18.97 -33.11
C LEU A 203 5.32 20.39 -32.63
N LEU A 204 6.28 21.22 -32.20
CA LEU A 204 6.03 22.65 -31.87
C LEU A 204 5.65 23.49 -33.09
N ASP A 205 6.20 23.16 -34.26
CA ASP A 205 5.90 23.82 -35.53
C ASP A 205 4.55 23.34 -36.13
N GLY A 206 3.82 22.44 -35.45
CA GLY A 206 2.47 22.02 -35.80
C GLY A 206 2.39 20.82 -36.75
N TYR A 207 3.48 20.06 -36.92
CA TYR A 207 3.47 18.82 -37.69
C TYR A 207 2.87 17.66 -36.85
N PRO A 208 1.96 16.85 -37.42
CA PRO A 208 1.44 15.66 -36.74
C PRO A 208 2.55 14.66 -36.40
N PHE A 209 2.53 14.14 -35.18
CA PHE A 209 3.45 13.13 -34.70
C PHE A 209 2.72 11.82 -34.40
N GLU A 210 3.26 10.70 -34.86
CA GLU A 210 2.64 9.39 -34.67
C GLU A 210 2.83 8.87 -33.24
N LEU A 211 1.72 8.69 -32.52
CA LEU A 211 1.68 8.13 -31.17
C LEU A 211 1.60 6.59 -31.21
N LEU A 212 0.70 6.05 -32.03
CA LEU A 212 0.50 4.61 -32.21
C LEU A 212 0.65 4.29 -33.69
N ASP A 213 1.53 3.35 -34.04
CA ASP A 213 1.63 2.82 -35.40
C ASP A 213 0.53 1.78 -35.64
N GLY A 214 -0.42 2.10 -36.52
CA GLY A 214 -1.51 1.19 -36.86
C GLY A 214 -1.11 0.04 -37.80
N ASP A 215 0.07 0.06 -38.42
CA ASP A 215 0.57 -1.08 -39.19
C ASP A 215 1.03 -2.20 -38.25
N ALA A 216 1.84 -1.86 -37.25
CA ALA A 216 2.35 -2.80 -36.26
C ALA A 216 1.44 -2.98 -35.03
N SER A 217 0.46 -2.09 -34.82
CA SER A 217 -0.31 -1.98 -33.57
C SER A 217 0.56 -1.87 -32.33
N ASN A 218 1.53 -0.96 -32.38
CA ASN A 218 2.42 -0.73 -31.26
C ASN A 218 2.87 0.72 -31.12
N ILE A 219 3.24 1.10 -29.90
CA ILE A 219 3.82 2.39 -29.56
C ILE A 219 5.34 2.21 -29.44
N PRO A 220 6.17 3.00 -30.14
CA PRO A 220 7.60 3.04 -29.87
C PRO A 220 7.82 3.84 -28.56
N GLU A 221 7.63 3.16 -27.42
CA GLU A 221 7.50 3.79 -26.10
C GLU A 221 8.69 4.68 -25.71
N LYS A 222 9.91 4.30 -26.09
CA LYS A 222 11.13 5.08 -25.79
C LYS A 222 11.19 6.31 -26.67
N TRP A 223 10.96 6.15 -27.97
CA TRP A 223 10.92 7.26 -28.91
C TRP A 223 9.89 8.32 -28.50
N VAL A 224 8.64 7.92 -28.24
CA VAL A 224 7.57 8.86 -27.85
C VAL A 224 7.91 9.55 -26.52
N THR A 225 8.43 8.80 -25.55
CA THR A 225 8.88 9.35 -24.27
C THR A 225 9.92 10.47 -24.47
N ASP A 226 10.99 10.16 -25.18
CA ASP A 226 12.15 11.05 -25.24
C ASP A 226 11.83 12.31 -26.05
N VAL A 227 10.97 12.20 -27.08
CA VAL A 227 10.43 13.35 -27.83
C VAL A 227 9.59 14.25 -26.92
N LEU A 228 8.68 13.68 -26.14
CA LEU A 228 7.84 14.45 -25.23
C LEU A 228 8.65 15.09 -24.09
N MET A 229 9.67 14.43 -23.55
CA MET A 229 10.56 15.02 -22.55
C MET A 229 11.39 16.18 -23.12
N GLU A 230 11.90 16.06 -24.35
CA GLU A 230 12.56 17.18 -25.03
C GLU A 230 11.60 18.34 -25.30
N LEU A 231 10.34 18.04 -25.65
CA LEU A 231 9.28 19.05 -25.77
C LEU A 231 9.06 19.78 -24.45
N HIS A 232 8.93 19.05 -23.33
CA HIS A 232 8.78 19.62 -21.99
C HIS A 232 9.92 20.57 -21.63
N ARG A 233 11.16 20.17 -21.93
CA ARG A 233 12.35 21.02 -21.72
C ARG A 233 12.34 22.27 -22.60
N LYS A 234 11.96 22.15 -23.88
CA LYS A 234 11.89 23.27 -24.84
C LYS A 234 10.81 24.30 -24.47
N VAL A 235 9.75 23.90 -23.78
CA VAL A 235 8.70 24.81 -23.29
C VAL A 235 8.96 25.34 -21.87
N GLY A 236 10.17 25.14 -21.33
CA GLY A 236 10.58 25.68 -20.03
C GLY A 236 9.96 24.96 -18.83
N GLU A 237 9.70 23.65 -18.96
CA GLU A 237 9.14 22.78 -17.92
C GLU A 237 7.74 23.20 -17.41
N LYS A 238 7.05 24.03 -18.19
CA LYS A 238 5.65 24.43 -17.95
C LYS A 238 4.81 23.93 -19.11
N SER A 239 4.14 22.80 -18.90
CA SER A 239 3.46 22.09 -19.98
C SER A 239 2.12 21.52 -19.53
N LYS A 240 1.23 22.32 -18.94
CA LYS A 240 -0.12 21.86 -18.59
C LYS A 240 -0.89 21.51 -19.88
N LEU A 241 -1.22 20.23 -20.03
CA LEU A 241 -1.82 19.66 -21.23
C LEU A 241 -3.32 19.46 -21.05
N LEU A 242 -4.06 19.83 -22.09
CA LEU A 242 -5.42 19.38 -22.32
C LEU A 242 -5.44 18.40 -23.49
N VAL A 243 -5.94 17.18 -23.30
CA VAL A 243 -5.97 16.15 -24.33
C VAL A 243 -7.37 15.98 -24.92
N LEU A 244 -7.51 16.21 -26.23
CA LEU A 244 -8.75 16.05 -26.98
C LEU A 244 -8.59 15.01 -28.08
N THR A 245 -9.43 13.98 -28.07
CA THR A 245 -9.41 12.89 -29.04
C THR A 245 -10.69 12.82 -29.85
N VAL A 246 -10.58 12.44 -31.13
CA VAL A 246 -11.73 12.10 -31.98
C VAL A 246 -11.69 10.63 -32.39
N LEU A 247 -12.77 9.89 -32.16
CA LEU A 247 -12.95 8.48 -32.49
C LEU A 247 -14.18 8.29 -33.39
N GLY A 248 -14.17 7.30 -34.29
CA GLY A 248 -15.32 7.01 -35.16
C GLY A 248 -14.96 6.16 -36.37
N VAL A 249 -15.98 5.69 -37.10
CA VAL A 249 -15.80 4.81 -38.28
C VAL A 249 -14.87 5.47 -39.32
N GLN A 250 -14.22 4.63 -40.13
CA GLN A 250 -13.41 5.07 -41.26
C GLN A 250 -14.20 5.99 -42.21
N SER A 251 -13.53 7.03 -42.70
CA SER A 251 -14.10 7.98 -43.69
C SER A 251 -15.32 8.79 -43.22
N THR A 252 -15.54 8.93 -41.90
CA THR A 252 -16.63 9.75 -41.32
C THR A 252 -16.30 11.23 -41.14
N GLY A 253 -15.15 11.71 -41.64
CA GLY A 253 -14.78 13.14 -41.55
C GLY A 253 -14.16 13.58 -40.22
N LYS A 254 -13.48 12.68 -39.49
CA LYS A 254 -12.80 12.97 -38.21
C LYS A 254 -11.70 14.03 -38.32
N SER A 255 -10.69 13.76 -39.16
CA SER A 255 -9.58 14.69 -39.40
C SER A 255 -10.08 16.00 -40.04
N THR A 256 -11.15 15.92 -40.86
CA THR A 256 -11.82 17.10 -41.40
C THR A 256 -12.44 17.97 -40.32
N LEU A 257 -13.14 17.36 -39.34
CA LEU A 257 -13.72 18.07 -38.20
C LEU A 257 -12.63 18.79 -37.38
N LEU A 258 -11.52 18.10 -37.07
CA LEU A 258 -10.40 18.71 -36.33
C LEU A 258 -9.74 19.84 -37.11
N ASN A 259 -9.47 19.64 -38.41
CA ASN A 259 -8.89 20.66 -39.28
C ASN A 259 -9.78 21.91 -39.34
N THR A 260 -11.10 21.76 -39.47
CA THR A 260 -12.03 22.90 -39.46
C THR A 260 -12.10 23.57 -38.10
N MET A 261 -12.12 22.80 -37.00
CA MET A 261 -12.29 23.34 -35.65
C MET A 261 -11.06 24.12 -35.17
N PHE A 262 -9.85 23.62 -35.43
CA PHE A 262 -8.61 24.17 -34.90
C PHE A 262 -7.68 24.79 -35.95
N GLY A 263 -8.03 24.72 -37.24
CA GLY A 263 -7.18 25.25 -38.32
C GLY A 263 -5.91 24.43 -38.55
N VAL A 264 -5.93 23.16 -38.15
CA VAL A 264 -4.77 22.24 -38.23
C VAL A 264 -4.74 21.50 -39.58
N GLN A 265 -3.62 20.81 -39.87
CA GLN A 265 -3.38 20.12 -41.14
C GLN A 265 -3.18 18.62 -40.96
N PHE A 266 -4.13 17.92 -40.33
CA PHE A 266 -4.16 16.46 -40.40
C PHE A 266 -4.40 15.99 -41.85
N PRO A 267 -3.80 14.89 -42.31
CA PRO A 267 -4.02 14.35 -43.65
C PRO A 267 -5.49 13.94 -43.88
N VAL A 268 -6.13 14.38 -44.97
CA VAL A 268 -7.59 14.17 -45.24
C VAL A 268 -7.92 13.45 -46.56
N SER A 269 -6.94 12.84 -47.24
CA SER A 269 -7.20 12.25 -48.57
C SER A 269 -7.96 10.92 -48.49
N SER A 270 -9.04 10.79 -49.27
CA SER A 270 -9.72 9.52 -49.50
C SER A 270 -8.72 8.48 -49.99
N GLY A 271 -8.60 7.34 -49.28
CA GLY A 271 -7.66 6.25 -49.52
C GLY A 271 -6.23 6.44 -48.98
N ARG A 272 -6.01 7.41 -48.09
CA ARG A 272 -5.00 7.36 -47.03
C ARG A 272 -5.72 7.60 -45.71
N CYS A 273 -6.45 6.59 -45.26
CA CYS A 273 -7.07 6.70 -43.96
C CYS A 273 -5.95 6.78 -42.92
N THR A 274 -6.09 7.70 -41.95
CA THR A 274 -5.24 7.74 -40.75
C THR A 274 -5.13 6.30 -40.22
N ARG A 275 -3.91 5.80 -40.05
CA ARG A 275 -3.64 4.43 -39.59
C ARG A 275 -2.86 4.53 -38.29
N GLY A 276 -3.42 4.02 -37.20
CA GLY A 276 -2.95 4.29 -35.84
C GLY A 276 -3.50 5.59 -35.23
N ALA A 277 -2.69 6.27 -34.43
CA ALA A 277 -3.08 7.52 -33.75
C ALA A 277 -1.99 8.59 -33.89
N PHE A 278 -2.38 9.81 -34.26
CA PHE A 278 -1.49 10.94 -34.47
C PHE A 278 -1.84 12.07 -33.50
N MET A 279 -0.82 12.61 -32.86
CA MET A 279 -0.96 13.75 -31.97
C MET A 279 -0.44 15.04 -32.59
N LEU A 280 -1.05 16.17 -32.26
CA LEU A 280 -0.64 17.50 -32.67
C LEU A 280 -0.70 18.44 -31.47
N PHE A 281 0.35 19.26 -31.31
CA PHE A 281 0.55 20.10 -30.15
C PHE A 281 0.24 21.56 -30.46
N LEU A 282 -0.77 22.13 -29.79
CA LEU A 282 -1.21 23.51 -30.00
C LEU A 282 -0.90 24.37 -28.78
N ARG A 283 -0.17 25.47 -29.00
CA ARG A 283 0.09 26.46 -27.95
C ARG A 283 -1.12 27.33 -27.70
N VAL A 284 -1.50 27.48 -26.43
CA VAL A 284 -2.57 28.39 -26.03
C VAL A 284 -2.02 29.82 -25.92
N GLY A 285 -2.75 30.77 -26.52
CA GLY A 285 -2.44 32.20 -26.46
C GLY A 285 -2.47 32.72 -25.02
N GLU A 286 -1.60 33.69 -24.69
CA GLU A 286 -1.45 34.22 -23.33
C GLU A 286 -2.77 34.75 -22.74
N ASP A 287 -3.63 35.31 -23.60
CA ASP A 287 -4.97 35.81 -23.30
C ASP A 287 -5.96 34.71 -22.86
N MET A 288 -5.75 33.48 -23.31
CA MET A 288 -6.62 32.34 -23.04
C MET A 288 -6.04 31.38 -21.98
N ARG A 289 -4.77 31.55 -21.58
CA ARG A 289 -4.12 30.66 -20.60
C ARG A 289 -4.73 30.77 -19.21
N GLU A 290 -5.02 31.98 -18.73
CA GLU A 290 -5.69 32.18 -17.44
C GLU A 290 -7.11 31.60 -17.45
N ASP A 291 -7.81 31.79 -18.56
CA ASP A 291 -9.18 31.34 -18.77
C ASP A 291 -9.33 29.81 -18.84
N LEU A 292 -8.42 29.14 -19.55
CA LEU A 292 -8.43 27.68 -19.75
C LEU A 292 -7.58 26.92 -18.73
N SER A 293 -6.77 27.62 -17.93
CA SER A 293 -5.82 27.03 -16.97
C SER A 293 -4.86 25.99 -17.58
N CYS A 294 -4.59 26.09 -18.90
CA CYS A 294 -3.75 25.18 -19.66
C CYS A 294 -2.72 25.94 -20.50
N ASP A 295 -1.56 25.31 -20.73
CA ASP A 295 -0.50 25.87 -21.57
C ASP A 295 -0.64 25.39 -23.02
N PHE A 296 -1.08 24.14 -23.21
CA PHE A 296 -1.16 23.48 -24.50
C PHE A 296 -2.40 22.59 -24.65
N ILE A 297 -2.89 22.46 -25.89
CA ILE A 297 -3.92 21.51 -26.30
C ILE A 297 -3.27 20.44 -27.16
N LEU A 298 -3.35 19.18 -26.73
CA LEU A 298 -2.92 18.00 -27.46
C LEU A 298 -4.11 17.40 -28.20
N LEU A 299 -4.13 17.53 -29.53
CA LEU A 299 -5.16 16.93 -30.37
C LEU A 299 -4.73 15.54 -30.83
N ILE A 300 -5.57 14.53 -30.65
CA ILE A 300 -5.32 13.16 -31.10
C ILE A 300 -6.34 12.79 -32.20
N ASP A 301 -5.85 12.62 -33.43
CA ASP A 301 -6.60 12.05 -34.54
C ASP A 301 -6.35 10.54 -34.61
N THR A 302 -7.41 9.77 -34.84
CA THR A 302 -7.36 8.30 -34.75
C THR A 302 -7.77 7.63 -36.06
N GLU A 303 -7.32 6.39 -36.24
CA GLU A 303 -7.78 5.51 -37.31
C GLU A 303 -9.30 5.29 -37.29
N GLY A 304 -9.84 5.00 -38.47
CA GLY A 304 -11.22 4.57 -38.60
C GLY A 304 -11.47 3.19 -38.03
N LEU A 305 -12.38 3.08 -37.06
CA LEU A 305 -12.84 1.79 -36.55
C LEU A 305 -13.59 1.00 -37.65
N LYS A 306 -13.48 -0.34 -37.59
CA LYS A 306 -14.12 -1.34 -38.46
C LYS A 306 -14.07 -1.01 -39.96
N SER A 307 -12.91 -1.18 -40.58
CA SER A 307 -12.81 -1.18 -42.05
C SER A 307 -13.77 -2.21 -42.66
N PRO A 308 -14.62 -1.85 -43.65
CA PRO A 308 -15.56 -2.77 -44.30
C PRO A 308 -14.92 -4.03 -44.90
N ALA A 309 -13.62 -4.00 -45.18
CA ALA A 309 -12.85 -5.13 -45.71
C ALA A 309 -12.31 -6.08 -44.62
N LEU A 310 -12.19 -5.64 -43.36
CA LEU A 310 -11.54 -6.37 -42.26
C LEU A 310 -12.52 -6.78 -41.14
N ALA A 311 -13.77 -6.35 -41.20
CA ALA A 311 -14.79 -6.56 -40.17
C ALA A 311 -15.19 -8.03 -39.91
N GLN A 312 -14.71 -8.99 -40.72
CA GLN A 312 -14.99 -10.43 -40.58
C GLN A 312 -13.89 -11.23 -39.88
N LEU A 313 -12.76 -10.59 -39.49
CA LEU A 313 -11.63 -11.24 -38.82
C LEU A 313 -11.64 -10.93 -37.32
N ASP A 314 -11.50 -11.94 -36.46
CA ASP A 314 -11.45 -11.77 -35.00
C ASP A 314 -10.30 -10.83 -34.56
N GLU A 315 -9.17 -10.84 -35.28
CA GLU A 315 -8.00 -9.99 -34.99
C GLU A 315 -8.24 -8.48 -35.24
N SER A 316 -9.19 -8.10 -36.10
CA SER A 316 -9.49 -6.68 -36.37
C SER A 316 -10.30 -6.04 -35.24
N CYS A 317 -11.18 -6.82 -34.61
CA CYS A 317 -11.97 -6.39 -33.46
C CYS A 317 -11.07 -6.16 -32.23
N GLU A 318 -10.06 -7.00 -32.00
CA GLU A 318 -9.07 -6.78 -30.94
C GLU A 318 -8.31 -5.46 -31.14
N ARG A 319 -7.79 -5.21 -32.35
CA ARG A 319 -7.07 -3.96 -32.69
C ARG A 319 -7.91 -2.71 -32.44
N ASP A 320 -9.18 -2.72 -32.85
CA ASP A 320 -10.10 -1.59 -32.67
C ASP A 320 -10.39 -1.30 -31.20
N ASN A 321 -10.58 -2.35 -30.40
CA ASN A 321 -10.79 -2.24 -28.95
C ASN A 321 -9.54 -1.71 -28.23
N GLU A 322 -8.35 -2.17 -28.62
CA GLU A 322 -7.07 -1.68 -28.09
C GLU A 322 -6.89 -0.19 -28.36
N LEU A 323 -7.05 0.24 -29.61
CA LEU A 323 -6.92 1.64 -30.03
C LEU A 323 -7.92 2.51 -29.28
N ALA A 324 -9.20 2.15 -29.27
CA ALA A 324 -10.25 2.92 -28.61
C ALA A 324 -9.98 3.06 -27.10
N THR A 325 -9.58 1.95 -26.45
CA THR A 325 -9.30 1.99 -25.01
C THR A 325 -8.10 2.88 -24.68
N LEU A 326 -7.03 2.82 -25.48
CA LEU A 326 -5.86 3.68 -25.32
C LEU A 326 -6.23 5.17 -25.47
N VAL A 327 -6.83 5.54 -26.59
CA VAL A 327 -7.05 6.96 -26.91
C VAL A 327 -8.12 7.59 -26.00
N ILE A 328 -9.18 6.86 -25.63
CA ILE A 328 -10.17 7.32 -24.65
C ILE A 328 -9.50 7.50 -23.28
N GLY A 329 -8.66 6.55 -22.85
CA GLY A 329 -7.97 6.65 -21.56
C GLY A 329 -6.93 7.78 -21.48
N LEU A 330 -6.28 8.13 -22.59
CA LEU A 330 -5.35 9.27 -22.64
C LEU A 330 -6.06 10.63 -22.58
N SER A 331 -7.33 10.68 -22.97
CA SER A 331 -8.07 11.94 -23.17
C SER A 331 -8.61 12.57 -21.90
N ASP A 332 -8.82 13.88 -21.96
CA ASP A 332 -9.69 14.64 -21.05
C ASP A 332 -11.05 14.90 -21.72
N ILE A 333 -11.06 15.06 -23.05
CA ILE A 333 -12.28 15.15 -23.88
C ILE A 333 -12.21 14.11 -24.99
N THR A 334 -13.29 13.34 -25.16
CA THR A 334 -13.48 12.40 -26.27
C THR A 334 -14.66 12.82 -27.14
N ILE A 335 -14.44 12.92 -28.44
CA ILE A 335 -15.49 13.13 -29.44
C ILE A 335 -15.74 11.81 -30.19
N ILE A 336 -16.96 11.30 -30.12
CA ILE A 336 -17.39 10.11 -30.88
C ILE A 336 -18.15 10.58 -32.12
N ASN A 337 -17.50 10.46 -33.26
CA ASN A 337 -17.99 10.87 -34.56
C ASN A 337 -18.77 9.74 -35.25
N ILE A 338 -20.06 9.95 -35.47
CA ILE A 338 -21.02 8.96 -35.99
C ILE A 338 -21.61 9.49 -37.30
N ALA A 339 -21.60 8.67 -38.36
CA ALA A 339 -22.34 8.96 -39.58
C ALA A 339 -23.80 8.46 -39.44
N MET A 340 -24.79 9.33 -39.66
CA MET A 340 -26.20 9.01 -39.38
C MET A 340 -26.87 8.10 -40.43
N GLU A 341 -26.19 7.81 -41.54
CA GLU A 341 -26.75 7.09 -42.70
C GLU A 341 -26.76 5.56 -42.53
N ASN A 342 -26.04 5.00 -41.54
CA ASN A 342 -25.94 3.55 -41.32
C ASN A 342 -26.13 3.13 -39.84
N SER A 343 -27.22 2.42 -39.54
CA SER A 343 -27.59 2.02 -38.17
C SER A 343 -26.73 0.88 -37.58
N THR A 344 -26.01 0.14 -38.43
CA THR A 344 -25.10 -0.96 -38.03
C THR A 344 -23.75 -0.42 -37.58
N GLU A 345 -23.13 0.46 -38.38
CA GLU A 345 -21.91 1.20 -38.05
C GLU A 345 -22.00 1.97 -36.73
N MET A 346 -23.17 2.58 -36.49
CA MET A 346 -23.45 3.23 -35.21
C MET A 346 -23.40 2.26 -34.03
N ASN A 347 -23.96 1.05 -34.16
CA ASN A 347 -23.94 0.10 -33.05
C ASN A 347 -22.53 -0.38 -32.72
N ASP A 348 -21.74 -0.58 -33.76
CA ASP A 348 -20.39 -1.12 -33.65
C ASP A 348 -19.43 -0.17 -32.94
N VAL A 349 -19.42 1.12 -33.32
CA VAL A 349 -18.58 2.12 -32.65
C VAL A 349 -19.01 2.35 -31.21
N LEU A 350 -20.32 2.38 -30.96
CA LEU A 350 -20.85 2.57 -29.62
C LEU A 350 -20.48 1.39 -28.71
N GLN A 351 -20.51 0.14 -29.20
CA GLN A 351 -20.09 -1.01 -28.41
C GLN A 351 -18.60 -0.90 -28.02
N ILE A 352 -17.72 -0.61 -28.98
CA ILE A 352 -16.27 -0.44 -28.74
C ILE A 352 -16.03 0.70 -27.72
N ALA A 353 -16.69 1.84 -27.91
CA ALA A 353 -16.56 2.98 -27.01
C ALA A 353 -17.07 2.68 -25.59
N VAL A 354 -18.22 2.00 -25.47
CA VAL A 354 -18.79 1.60 -24.17
C VAL A 354 -17.85 0.63 -23.43
N HIS A 355 -17.26 -0.35 -24.13
CA HIS A 355 -16.24 -1.22 -23.53
C HIS A 355 -15.05 -0.41 -23.01
N ALA A 356 -14.53 0.53 -23.81
CA ALA A 356 -13.44 1.40 -23.40
C ALA A 356 -13.82 2.25 -22.17
N PHE A 357 -15.00 2.88 -22.15
CA PHE A 357 -15.46 3.67 -20.99
C PHE A 357 -15.66 2.82 -19.73
N LEU A 358 -16.20 1.60 -19.87
CA LEU A 358 -16.38 0.68 -18.75
C LEU A 358 -15.03 0.30 -18.12
N ARG A 359 -14.01 0.09 -18.96
CA ARG A 359 -12.62 -0.16 -18.53
C ARG A 359 -12.00 1.08 -17.89
N MET A 360 -12.23 2.27 -18.46
CA MET A 360 -11.71 3.54 -17.91
C MET A 360 -12.31 3.90 -16.55
N LYS A 361 -13.58 3.55 -16.32
CA LYS A 361 -14.24 3.72 -15.02
C LYS A 361 -13.56 2.94 -13.90
N GLU A 362 -13.02 1.77 -14.19
CA GLU A 362 -12.28 0.98 -13.18
C GLU A 362 -11.01 1.68 -12.69
N VAL A 363 -10.39 2.46 -13.59
CA VAL A 363 -9.13 3.16 -13.33
C VAL A 363 -9.35 4.49 -12.62
N GLY A 364 -10.58 4.99 -12.64
CA GLY A 364 -10.94 6.28 -12.02
C GLY A 364 -10.61 7.50 -12.89
N LYS A 365 -10.33 7.32 -14.20
CA LYS A 365 -10.20 8.43 -15.15
C LYS A 365 -11.36 8.41 -16.14
N MET A 366 -12.16 9.48 -16.17
CA MET A 366 -13.33 9.57 -17.05
C MET A 366 -13.27 10.85 -17.88
N PRO A 367 -13.01 10.77 -19.20
CA PRO A 367 -13.02 11.95 -20.04
C PRO A 367 -14.46 12.42 -20.27
N VAL A 368 -14.65 13.72 -20.56
CA VAL A 368 -15.94 14.22 -21.02
C VAL A 368 -16.21 13.70 -22.44
N CYS A 369 -17.37 13.08 -22.67
CA CYS A 369 -17.73 12.53 -23.97
C CYS A 369 -18.74 13.41 -24.70
N HIS A 370 -18.51 13.66 -25.98
CA HIS A 370 -19.46 14.29 -26.89
C HIS A 370 -19.72 13.39 -28.11
N PHE A 371 -20.99 13.16 -28.44
CA PHE A 371 -21.39 12.47 -29.66
C PHE A 371 -21.65 13.49 -30.76
N VAL A 372 -21.00 13.31 -31.90
CA VAL A 372 -21.13 14.17 -33.07
C VAL A 372 -21.73 13.36 -34.21
N HIS A 373 -22.95 13.69 -34.59
CA HIS A 373 -23.67 13.08 -35.71
C HIS A 373 -23.40 13.89 -36.99
N GLN A 374 -22.68 13.32 -37.94
CA GLN A 374 -22.39 13.96 -39.23
C GLN A 374 -23.45 13.65 -40.29
N ASN A 375 -23.52 14.53 -41.29
CA ASN A 375 -24.36 14.42 -42.49
C ASN A 375 -25.88 14.54 -42.24
N VAL A 376 -26.28 15.35 -41.25
CA VAL A 376 -27.70 15.55 -40.90
C VAL A 376 -28.42 16.43 -41.95
N ALA A 377 -29.63 16.05 -42.35
CA ALA A 377 -30.44 16.80 -43.33
C ALA A 377 -30.97 18.12 -42.71
N GLY A 378 -30.49 19.25 -43.23
CA GLY A 378 -30.38 20.54 -42.53
C GLY A 378 -31.63 21.41 -42.33
N VAL A 379 -32.84 20.90 -42.08
CA VAL A 379 -34.01 21.80 -41.85
C VAL A 379 -35.04 21.33 -40.81
N SER A 380 -34.86 20.18 -40.14
CA SER A 380 -35.80 19.72 -39.09
C SER A 380 -35.15 19.08 -37.86
N ALA A 381 -33.83 19.18 -37.72
CA ALA A 381 -33.08 18.46 -36.69
C ALA A 381 -33.53 18.84 -35.26
N HIS A 382 -33.70 20.12 -34.93
CA HIS A 382 -33.94 20.54 -33.55
C HIS A 382 -35.22 19.99 -32.90
N ASN A 383 -36.29 19.76 -33.67
CA ASN A 383 -37.58 19.23 -33.15
C ASN A 383 -37.72 17.69 -33.24
N LYS A 384 -36.91 16.99 -34.05
CA LYS A 384 -36.84 15.52 -34.07
C LYS A 384 -35.91 14.94 -32.98
N ASN A 385 -35.15 15.81 -32.32
CA ASN A 385 -34.05 15.46 -31.41
C ASN A 385 -34.44 14.75 -30.11
N VAL A 386 -35.65 14.92 -29.54
CA VAL A 386 -35.96 14.28 -28.24
C VAL A 386 -36.10 12.77 -28.38
N THR A 387 -36.79 12.30 -29.43
CA THR A 387 -36.97 10.87 -29.71
C THR A 387 -35.64 10.22 -30.08
N ASP A 388 -34.82 10.91 -30.88
CA ASP A 388 -33.50 10.41 -31.31
C ASP A 388 -32.48 10.39 -30.16
N ARG A 389 -32.50 11.38 -29.26
CA ARG A 389 -31.68 11.38 -28.02
C ARG A 389 -32.05 10.24 -27.08
N LYS A 390 -33.35 10.01 -26.89
CA LYS A 390 -33.84 8.89 -26.07
C LYS A 390 -33.44 7.55 -26.68
N TYR A 391 -33.54 7.43 -28.01
CA TYR A 391 -33.11 6.24 -28.75
C TYR A 391 -31.62 5.94 -28.59
N ILE A 392 -30.75 6.95 -28.68
CA ILE A 392 -29.30 6.80 -28.46
C ILE A 392 -29.02 6.35 -27.03
N LEU A 393 -29.66 6.98 -26.03
CA LEU A 393 -29.48 6.62 -24.63
C LEU A 393 -29.95 5.19 -24.34
N ASP A 394 -31.09 4.76 -24.89
CA ASP A 394 -31.60 3.39 -24.76
C ASP A 394 -30.64 2.37 -25.41
N ARG A 395 -30.06 2.69 -26.57
CA ARG A 395 -29.02 1.86 -27.19
C ARG A 395 -27.75 1.78 -26.35
N LEU A 396 -27.26 2.92 -25.85
CA LEU A 396 -26.09 2.98 -24.96
C LEU A 396 -26.31 2.15 -23.70
N ASN A 397 -27.51 2.23 -23.09
CA ASN A 397 -27.86 1.41 -21.93
C ASN A 397 -27.82 -0.09 -22.28
N LYS A 398 -28.40 -0.50 -23.42
CA LYS A 398 -28.36 -1.89 -23.86
C LYS A 398 -26.93 -2.40 -24.10
N MET A 399 -26.10 -1.61 -24.77
CA MET A 399 -24.69 -1.96 -25.00
C MET A 399 -23.90 -2.00 -23.70
N THR A 400 -24.22 -1.12 -22.75
CA THR A 400 -23.61 -1.12 -21.42
C THR A 400 -23.93 -2.42 -20.69
N GLN A 401 -25.17 -2.92 -20.76
CA GLN A 401 -25.54 -4.21 -20.17
C GLN A 401 -24.77 -5.37 -20.79
N ILE A 402 -24.68 -5.41 -22.12
CA ILE A 402 -23.94 -6.46 -22.85
C ILE A 402 -22.44 -6.41 -22.49
N ALA A 403 -21.83 -5.22 -22.54
CA ALA A 403 -20.43 -5.04 -22.19
C ALA A 403 -20.16 -5.40 -20.72
N ALA A 404 -21.08 -5.03 -19.82
CA ALA A 404 -21.00 -5.37 -18.41
C ALA A 404 -21.11 -6.88 -18.17
N GLU A 405 -21.98 -7.60 -18.88
CA GLU A 405 -22.06 -9.07 -18.82
C GLU A 405 -20.76 -9.73 -19.31
N MET A 406 -20.23 -9.28 -20.46
CA MET A 406 -18.97 -9.79 -21.03
C MET A 406 -17.77 -9.55 -20.09
N GLU A 407 -17.74 -8.42 -19.42
CA GLU A 407 -16.71 -8.06 -18.44
C GLU A 407 -17.03 -8.58 -17.02
N LYS A 408 -18.05 -9.46 -16.86
CA LYS A 408 -18.49 -10.10 -15.61
C LYS A 408 -18.89 -9.10 -14.49
N ARG A 409 -19.59 -8.02 -14.83
CA ARG A 409 -20.01 -6.91 -13.95
C ARG A 409 -21.52 -6.63 -13.98
N PRO A 410 -22.36 -7.48 -13.38
CA PRO A 410 -23.82 -7.32 -13.45
C PRO A 410 -24.38 -6.09 -12.71
N SER A 411 -23.55 -5.34 -11.95
CA SER A 411 -23.99 -4.17 -11.19
C SER A 411 -24.17 -2.90 -12.04
N VAL A 412 -23.63 -2.85 -13.26
CA VAL A 412 -23.71 -1.69 -14.17
C VAL A 412 -24.84 -1.92 -15.18
N ASN A 413 -25.87 -1.07 -15.17
CA ASN A 413 -27.07 -1.29 -15.97
C ASN A 413 -27.41 -0.14 -16.94
N LYS A 414 -26.87 1.06 -16.69
CA LYS A 414 -27.08 2.26 -17.52
C LYS A 414 -25.76 2.88 -17.92
N PHE A 415 -25.73 3.56 -19.06
CA PHE A 415 -24.56 4.29 -19.53
C PHE A 415 -24.19 5.47 -18.61
N THR A 416 -25.19 6.10 -18.00
CA THR A 416 -24.98 7.13 -16.95
C THR A 416 -24.37 6.58 -15.67
N ASP A 417 -24.43 5.26 -15.45
CA ASP A 417 -23.66 4.64 -14.37
C ASP A 417 -22.17 4.66 -14.73
N VAL A 418 -21.82 4.66 -16.02
CA VAL A 418 -20.44 4.60 -16.52
C VAL A 418 -19.82 6.00 -16.63
N LEU A 419 -20.52 6.95 -17.25
CA LEU A 419 -20.04 8.30 -17.57
C LEU A 419 -21.07 9.35 -17.14
N ASP A 420 -20.61 10.53 -16.67
CA ASP A 420 -21.48 11.70 -16.53
C ASP A 420 -21.87 12.21 -17.92
N TYR A 421 -23.10 11.88 -18.33
CA TYR A 421 -23.59 12.09 -19.69
C TYR A 421 -24.95 12.78 -19.65
N ASP A 422 -25.01 13.97 -20.23
CA ASP A 422 -26.22 14.75 -20.43
C ASP A 422 -26.62 14.69 -21.91
N ALA A 423 -27.71 13.98 -22.21
CA ALA A 423 -28.17 13.82 -23.60
C ALA A 423 -28.53 15.15 -24.28
N ASP A 424 -28.83 16.21 -23.51
CA ASP A 424 -29.16 17.51 -24.07
C ASP A 424 -27.91 18.36 -24.36
N LYS A 425 -26.83 18.19 -23.61
CA LYS A 425 -25.58 18.97 -23.74
C LYS A 425 -24.47 18.24 -24.52
N ASN A 426 -24.50 16.91 -24.56
CA ASN A 426 -23.40 16.11 -25.12
C ASN A 426 -23.65 15.59 -26.54
N ASN A 427 -24.81 15.84 -27.16
CA ASN A 427 -25.11 15.42 -28.54
C ASN A 427 -25.14 16.59 -29.53
N TRP A 428 -24.37 16.46 -30.60
CA TRP A 428 -24.21 17.48 -31.63
C TRP A 428 -24.60 16.93 -33.01
N TYR A 429 -25.34 17.73 -33.77
CA TYR A 429 -25.83 17.37 -35.10
C TYR A 429 -25.25 18.32 -36.13
N ILE A 430 -24.31 17.81 -36.93
CA ILE A 430 -23.56 18.62 -37.90
C ILE A 430 -24.07 18.29 -39.32
N PRO A 431 -24.45 19.29 -40.13
CA PRO A 431 -24.93 19.08 -41.49
C PRO A 431 -23.79 18.62 -42.43
N ARG A 432 -24.09 18.32 -43.70
CA ARG A 432 -23.05 17.94 -44.68
C ARG A 432 -22.10 19.11 -44.97
N LEU A 433 -20.79 18.82 -45.12
CA LEU A 433 -19.75 19.81 -45.42
C LEU A 433 -19.99 20.54 -46.75
N TRP A 434 -20.44 19.83 -47.78
CA TRP A 434 -20.63 20.37 -49.14
C TRP A 434 -22.09 20.62 -49.43
N HIS A 435 -22.41 21.78 -50.02
CA HIS A 435 -23.74 22.08 -50.52
C HIS A 435 -23.84 21.67 -52.01
N GLY A 436 -23.85 20.35 -52.26
CA GLY A 436 -23.86 19.75 -53.61
C GLY A 436 -22.82 18.64 -53.76
N THR A 437 -22.49 18.27 -55.01
CA THR A 437 -21.50 17.23 -55.31
C THR A 437 -20.13 17.87 -55.62
N PRO A 438 -19.05 17.53 -54.90
CA PRO A 438 -17.68 17.98 -55.20
C PRO A 438 -17.24 17.65 -56.65
N PRO A 439 -16.29 18.38 -57.27
CA PRO A 439 -15.32 19.29 -56.66
C PRO A 439 -15.71 20.78 -56.67
N MET A 440 -16.78 21.18 -57.36
CA MET A 440 -17.20 22.60 -57.47
C MET A 440 -18.30 23.00 -56.48
N ALA A 441 -18.68 22.10 -55.55
CA ALA A 441 -19.68 22.40 -54.53
C ALA A 441 -19.14 23.41 -53.51
N PRO A 442 -19.91 24.46 -53.15
CA PRO A 442 -19.50 25.38 -52.08
C PRO A 442 -19.59 24.70 -50.70
N VAL A 443 -18.79 25.19 -49.76
CA VAL A 443 -18.85 24.75 -48.34
C VAL A 443 -20.19 25.21 -47.75
N ASN A 444 -20.84 24.32 -47.02
CA ASN A 444 -22.08 24.59 -46.31
C ASN A 444 -21.80 25.50 -45.10
N THR A 445 -22.39 26.70 -45.06
CA THR A 445 -22.21 27.65 -43.94
C THR A 445 -22.73 27.08 -42.61
N GLY A 446 -23.81 26.30 -42.65
CA GLY A 446 -24.34 25.63 -41.46
C GLY A 446 -23.41 24.57 -40.88
N TYR A 447 -22.48 24.02 -41.67
CA TYR A 447 -21.41 23.15 -41.14
C TYR A 447 -20.45 23.95 -40.27
N SER A 448 -19.95 25.07 -40.80
CA SER A 448 -19.00 25.94 -40.10
C SER A 448 -19.59 26.53 -38.81
N GLU A 449 -20.86 26.95 -38.85
CA GLU A 449 -21.58 27.45 -37.66
C GLU A 449 -21.69 26.36 -36.58
N ALA A 450 -22.15 25.15 -36.94
CA ALA A 450 -22.28 24.05 -36.00
C ALA A 450 -20.94 23.61 -35.39
N VAL A 451 -19.86 23.60 -36.18
CA VAL A 451 -18.50 23.28 -35.70
C VAL A 451 -17.98 24.38 -34.77
N LEU A 452 -18.27 25.64 -35.04
CA LEU A 452 -17.90 26.75 -34.18
C LEU A 452 -18.63 26.68 -32.83
N ASP A 453 -19.92 26.36 -32.84
CA ASP A 453 -20.71 26.23 -31.61
C ASP A 453 -20.25 25.03 -30.78
N LEU A 454 -19.94 23.90 -31.41
CA LEU A 454 -19.28 22.77 -30.76
C LEU A 454 -17.96 23.21 -30.12
N LYS A 455 -17.10 23.92 -30.85
CA LYS A 455 -15.82 24.42 -30.31
C LYS A 455 -16.02 25.31 -29.08
N LYS A 456 -16.96 26.25 -29.13
CA LYS A 456 -17.27 27.15 -28.01
C LYS A 456 -17.72 26.36 -26.79
N ASN A 457 -18.61 25.39 -26.97
CA ASN A 457 -19.10 24.57 -25.88
C ASN A 457 -17.98 23.71 -25.28
N LEU A 458 -17.12 23.08 -26.09
CA LEU A 458 -15.98 22.32 -25.59
C LEU A 458 -15.08 23.21 -24.71
N LEU A 459 -14.77 24.41 -25.16
CA LEU A 459 -13.98 25.38 -24.38
C LEU A 459 -14.71 25.88 -23.12
N GLU A 460 -16.04 26.00 -23.14
CA GLU A 460 -16.84 26.43 -21.98
C GLU A 460 -16.98 25.32 -20.92
N VAL A 461 -17.18 24.07 -21.34
CA VAL A 461 -17.16 22.90 -20.47
C VAL A 461 -15.81 22.85 -19.74
N LEU A 462 -14.72 23.15 -20.44
CA LEU A 462 -13.38 23.23 -19.82
C LEU A 462 -13.25 24.37 -18.82
N LYS A 463 -13.81 25.56 -19.12
CA LYS A 463 -13.85 26.68 -18.17
C LYS A 463 -14.68 26.40 -16.93
N THR A 464 -15.64 25.47 -16.99
CA THR A 464 -16.53 25.10 -15.87
C THR A 464 -16.04 23.86 -15.12
N CYS A 465 -15.30 22.97 -15.78
CA CYS A 465 -14.55 21.84 -15.20
C CYS A 465 -13.28 22.29 -14.43
N ARG A 466 -13.31 23.43 -13.70
CA ARG A 466 -12.19 23.99 -12.91
C ARG A 466 -11.74 23.14 -11.71
N TYR A 467 -12.16 21.89 -11.66
CA TYR A 467 -12.07 21.03 -10.48
C TYR A 467 -10.85 20.10 -10.50
N GLU A 468 -10.12 19.98 -11.62
CA GLU A 468 -8.96 19.10 -11.77
C GLU A 468 -7.73 19.87 -12.32
N GLU A 469 -6.55 19.70 -11.71
CA GLU A 469 -5.30 20.19 -12.30
C GLU A 469 -4.94 19.39 -13.55
N LEU A 470 -4.65 20.08 -14.66
CA LEU A 470 -4.27 19.45 -15.93
C LEU A 470 -2.90 18.78 -15.84
N SER A 471 -2.73 17.65 -16.54
CA SER A 471 -1.48 16.87 -16.48
C SER A 471 -0.34 17.62 -17.15
N GLN A 472 0.86 17.52 -16.59
CA GLN A 472 2.07 17.88 -17.30
C GLN A 472 2.56 16.74 -18.19
N ILE A 473 3.50 17.04 -19.10
CA ILE A 473 4.06 16.04 -20.01
C ILE A 473 4.63 14.81 -19.26
N PRO A 474 5.43 14.96 -18.17
CA PRO A 474 5.95 13.79 -17.45
C PRO A 474 4.85 12.86 -16.91
N GLU A 475 3.80 13.43 -16.33
CA GLU A 475 2.64 12.69 -15.80
C GLU A 475 1.86 12.00 -16.93
N PHE A 476 1.69 12.69 -18.07
CA PHE A 476 1.07 12.12 -19.26
C PHE A 476 1.87 10.91 -19.80
N ILE A 477 3.20 10.98 -19.81
CA ILE A 477 4.07 9.88 -20.26
C ILE A 477 3.92 8.67 -19.32
N GLU A 478 3.95 8.87 -18.00
CA GLU A 478 3.76 7.79 -17.02
C GLU A 478 2.40 7.10 -17.18
N TRP A 479 1.35 7.90 -17.37
CA TRP A 479 0.01 7.40 -17.63
C TRP A 479 -0.07 6.62 -18.96
N MET A 480 0.53 7.14 -20.03
CA MET A 480 0.54 6.50 -21.34
C MET A 480 1.22 5.14 -21.32
N ARG A 481 2.40 5.01 -20.70
CA ARG A 481 3.09 3.72 -20.59
C ARG A 481 2.28 2.71 -19.79
N SER A 482 1.73 3.14 -18.65
CA SER A 482 0.89 2.30 -17.80
C SER A 482 -0.35 1.82 -18.54
N LEU A 483 -0.98 2.72 -19.31
CA LEU A 483 -2.16 2.41 -20.09
C LEU A 483 -1.88 1.45 -21.23
N TRP A 484 -0.83 1.72 -22.01
CA TRP A 484 -0.43 0.87 -23.12
C TRP A 484 -0.06 -0.55 -22.65
N LYS A 485 0.62 -0.67 -21.50
CA LYS A 485 0.92 -1.97 -20.90
C LYS A 485 -0.37 -2.74 -20.57
N ALA A 486 -1.34 -2.13 -19.91
CA ALA A 486 -2.61 -2.78 -19.59
C ALA A 486 -3.36 -3.26 -20.84
N VAL A 487 -3.34 -2.45 -21.90
CA VAL A 487 -3.93 -2.82 -23.21
C VAL A 487 -3.23 -4.05 -23.80
N LYS A 488 -1.89 -4.17 -23.71
CA LYS A 488 -1.14 -5.36 -24.16
C LYS A 488 -1.55 -6.63 -23.40
N TYR A 489 -1.80 -6.53 -22.08
CA TYR A 489 -2.24 -7.64 -21.22
C TYR A 489 -3.73 -8.00 -21.34
N GLU A 490 -4.55 -7.18 -22.02
CA GLU A 490 -6.01 -7.29 -22.02
C GLU A 490 -6.63 -7.27 -20.60
N ASN A 491 -5.91 -6.76 -19.60
CA ASN A 491 -6.33 -6.68 -18.20
C ASN A 491 -6.29 -5.21 -17.75
N PHE A 492 -7.46 -4.66 -17.39
CA PHE A 492 -7.65 -3.25 -17.02
C PHE A 492 -7.57 -3.00 -15.51
N SER A 493 -6.93 -3.93 -14.79
CA SER A 493 -6.49 -3.71 -13.41
C SER A 493 -5.09 -3.09 -13.41
N PHE A 494 -5.02 -1.76 -13.24
CA PHE A 494 -3.79 -1.00 -13.40
C PHE A 494 -2.92 -1.01 -12.14
N ARG A 495 -1.63 -1.26 -12.33
CA ARG A 495 -0.60 -0.91 -11.36
C ARG A 495 -0.13 0.52 -11.63
N ASN A 496 -1.00 1.48 -11.36
CA ASN A 496 -0.69 2.90 -11.60
C ASN A 496 0.16 3.43 -10.44
N THR A 497 1.42 3.78 -10.74
CA THR A 497 2.35 4.42 -9.80
C THR A 497 1.74 5.66 -9.14
N LEU A 498 0.92 6.44 -9.88
CA LEU A 498 0.24 7.62 -9.35
C LEU A 498 -0.85 7.24 -8.34
N VAL A 499 -1.63 6.18 -8.59
CA VAL A 499 -2.64 5.67 -7.62
C VAL A 499 -1.94 5.14 -6.37
N ALA A 500 -0.84 4.38 -6.53
CA ALA A 500 -0.07 3.85 -5.42
C ALA A 500 0.53 4.99 -4.57
N GLN A 501 1.12 6.01 -5.20
CA GLN A 501 1.65 7.19 -4.51
C GLN A 501 0.55 7.98 -3.80
N ALA A 502 -0.61 8.19 -4.44
CA ALA A 502 -1.75 8.86 -3.83
C ALA A 502 -2.26 8.12 -2.59
N TYR A 503 -2.38 6.79 -2.70
CA TYR A 503 -2.78 5.91 -1.61
C TYR A 503 -1.77 5.96 -0.46
N ASP A 504 -0.47 5.83 -0.76
CA ASP A 504 0.60 5.91 0.23
C ASP A 504 0.65 7.27 0.94
N ASN A 505 0.38 8.37 0.23
CA ASN A 505 0.33 9.71 0.82
C ASN A 505 -0.83 9.86 1.81
N LEU A 506 -2.03 9.41 1.44
CA LEU A 506 -3.16 9.38 2.39
C LEU A 506 -2.87 8.44 3.57
N TRP A 507 -2.22 7.31 3.31
CA TRP A 507 -1.85 6.37 4.37
C TRP A 507 -0.85 7.00 5.37
N LYS A 508 0.14 7.76 4.90
CA LYS A 508 1.09 8.49 5.77
C LYS A 508 0.36 9.44 6.72
N GLU A 509 -0.58 10.24 6.21
CA GLU A 509 -1.39 11.14 7.04
C GLU A 509 -2.29 10.35 8.01
N MET A 510 -2.89 9.25 7.55
CA MET A 510 -3.71 8.39 8.40
C MET A 510 -2.92 7.81 9.58
N MET A 511 -1.67 7.37 9.35
CA MET A 511 -0.81 6.83 10.41
C MET A 511 -0.39 7.89 11.44
N GLU A 512 -0.23 9.14 11.01
CA GLU A 512 0.00 10.27 11.92
C GLU A 512 -1.25 10.54 12.78
N TRP A 513 -2.43 10.57 12.17
CA TRP A 513 -3.68 10.78 12.90
C TRP A 513 -3.97 9.64 13.88
N GLU A 514 -3.75 8.39 13.47
CA GLU A 514 -3.90 7.23 14.35
C GLU A 514 -2.94 7.30 15.55
N TRP A 515 -1.68 7.69 15.33
CA TRP A 515 -0.71 7.83 16.42
C TRP A 515 -1.12 8.90 17.43
N GLU A 516 -1.54 10.09 16.96
CA GLU A 516 -2.03 11.15 17.82
C GLU A 516 -3.25 10.71 18.66
N CYS A 517 -4.16 9.93 18.07
CA CYS A 517 -5.28 9.34 18.78
C CYS A 517 -4.83 8.34 19.86
N ARG A 518 -3.94 7.40 19.51
CA ARG A 518 -3.40 6.41 20.47
C ARG A 518 -2.66 7.09 21.62
N LYS A 519 -1.87 8.13 21.35
CA LYS A 519 -1.14 8.90 22.36
C LYS A 519 -2.05 9.60 23.36
N LYS A 520 -3.14 10.22 22.89
CA LYS A 520 -4.16 10.80 23.78
C LYS A 520 -4.78 9.72 24.67
N ILE A 521 -5.09 8.55 24.11
CA ILE A 521 -5.64 7.41 24.87
C ILE A 521 -4.65 6.85 25.89
N TYR A 522 -3.37 6.69 25.55
CA TYR A 522 -2.35 6.23 26.50
C TYR A 522 -2.12 7.22 27.64
N THR A 523 -2.22 8.51 27.37
CA THR A 523 -2.18 9.56 28.40
C THR A 523 -3.37 9.42 29.36
N TRP A 524 -4.57 9.22 28.81
CA TRP A 524 -5.76 8.94 29.63
C TRP A 524 -5.63 7.64 30.42
N GLN A 525 -5.20 6.54 29.80
CA GLN A 525 -4.97 5.25 30.46
C GLN A 525 -4.00 5.40 31.63
N THR A 526 -2.89 6.11 31.44
CA THR A 526 -1.91 6.35 32.50
C THR A 526 -2.54 7.07 33.69
N ASN A 527 -3.40 8.06 33.44
CA ASN A 527 -4.13 8.76 34.48
C ASN A 527 -5.18 7.87 35.17
N ALA A 528 -5.88 7.01 34.43
CA ALA A 528 -6.83 6.06 34.99
C ALA A 528 -6.11 5.01 35.87
N ASP A 529 -5.00 4.44 35.40
CA ASP A 529 -4.17 3.50 36.16
C ASP A 529 -3.61 4.13 37.43
N LEU A 530 -3.22 5.41 37.40
CA LEU A 530 -2.81 6.18 38.58
C LEU A 530 -3.95 6.34 39.58
N GLN A 531 -5.13 6.72 39.11
CA GLN A 531 -6.32 6.83 39.96
C GLN A 531 -6.67 5.49 40.61
N ILE A 532 -6.66 4.39 39.84
CA ILE A 532 -6.89 3.03 40.35
C ILE A 532 -5.82 2.65 41.38
N SER A 533 -4.54 2.90 41.08
CA SER A 533 -3.42 2.56 41.95
C SER A 533 -3.49 3.30 43.29
N ASN A 534 -4.02 4.53 43.31
CA ASN A 534 -4.10 5.39 44.49
C ASN A 534 -5.39 5.22 45.33
N ILE A 535 -6.26 4.26 45.01
CA ILE A 535 -7.43 3.95 45.84
C ILE A 535 -6.98 3.39 47.20
N GLU A 536 -7.50 3.97 48.29
CA GLU A 536 -7.22 3.59 49.68
C GLU A 536 -8.06 2.40 50.17
N VAL A 537 -7.51 1.66 51.15
CA VAL A 537 -8.09 0.42 51.72
C VAL A 537 -9.37 0.67 52.55
N ASN A 538 -9.56 1.89 53.08
CA ASN A 538 -10.56 2.16 54.12
C ASN A 538 -11.87 2.81 53.61
N SER A 539 -12.03 3.06 52.31
CA SER A 539 -13.08 3.94 51.79
C SER A 539 -13.99 3.36 50.70
N PHE A 540 -13.78 2.12 50.22
CA PHE A 540 -14.52 1.58 49.08
C PHE A 540 -15.09 0.17 49.33
N ASP A 541 -16.40 0.02 49.14
CA ASP A 541 -17.05 -1.29 49.00
C ASP A 541 -16.81 -1.87 47.59
N ILE A 542 -16.94 -3.20 47.42
CA ILE A 542 -16.81 -3.89 46.12
C ILE A 542 -17.71 -3.26 45.04
N GLN A 543 -18.90 -2.76 45.43
CA GLN A 543 -19.83 -2.08 44.53
C GLN A 543 -19.30 -0.74 43.99
N ASP A 544 -18.43 -0.05 44.72
CA ASP A 544 -17.89 1.24 44.28
C ASP A 544 -16.74 1.07 43.28
N PHE A 545 -16.03 -0.06 43.31
CA PHE A 545 -15.08 -0.44 42.25
C PHE A 545 -15.78 -0.74 40.92
N GLN A 546 -16.97 -1.37 40.96
CA GLN A 546 -17.76 -1.64 39.75
C GLN A 546 -18.27 -0.33 39.11
N LYS A 547 -18.78 0.60 39.92
CA LYS A 547 -19.17 1.95 39.44
C LYS A 547 -17.99 2.71 38.85
N LEU A 548 -16.81 2.60 39.47
CA LEU A 548 -15.59 3.22 38.97
C LEU A 548 -15.15 2.63 37.62
N GLU A 549 -15.20 1.30 37.49
CA GLU A 549 -14.93 0.60 36.23
C GLU A 549 -15.90 1.06 35.13
N GLU A 550 -17.21 1.14 35.42
CA GLU A 550 -18.23 1.63 34.49
C GLU A 550 -18.02 3.10 34.10
N SER A 551 -17.63 3.95 35.06
CA SER A 551 -17.31 5.36 34.81
C SER A 551 -16.13 5.51 33.84
N PHE A 552 -15.02 4.80 34.07
CA PHE A 552 -13.87 4.84 33.17
C PHE A 552 -14.18 4.23 31.79
N LYS A 553 -14.97 3.16 31.71
CA LYS A 553 -15.45 2.62 30.42
C LYS A 553 -16.29 3.64 29.64
N SER A 554 -17.15 4.38 30.33
CA SER A 554 -17.96 5.45 29.73
C SER A 554 -17.10 6.61 29.24
N GLU A 555 -16.09 7.01 30.01
CA GLU A 555 -15.13 8.04 29.62
C GLU A 555 -14.31 7.61 28.39
N ALA A 556 -13.78 6.38 28.39
CA ALA A 556 -13.07 5.81 27.26
C ALA A 556 -13.92 5.82 25.99
N LEU A 557 -15.18 5.39 26.08
CA LEU A 557 -16.11 5.37 24.95
C LEU A 557 -16.36 6.77 24.39
N LYS A 558 -16.58 7.78 25.24
CA LYS A 558 -16.75 9.18 24.80
C LYS A 558 -15.49 9.74 24.13
N MET A 559 -14.32 9.45 24.70
CA MET A 559 -13.04 9.92 24.20
C MET A 559 -12.73 9.29 22.83
N VAL A 560 -12.86 7.97 22.69
CA VAL A 560 -12.64 7.26 21.42
C VAL A 560 -13.63 7.72 20.36
N ALA A 561 -14.91 7.93 20.71
CA ALA A 561 -15.90 8.47 19.76
C ALA A 561 -15.57 9.90 19.29
N THR A 562 -15.03 10.75 20.17
CA THR A 562 -14.58 12.10 19.81
C THR A 562 -13.39 12.04 18.84
N LEU A 563 -12.42 11.16 19.11
CA LEU A 563 -11.25 10.96 18.26
C LEU A 563 -11.61 10.37 16.89
N GLU A 564 -12.53 9.41 16.83
CA GLU A 564 -13.09 8.89 15.57
C GLU A 564 -13.69 10.03 14.74
N LYS A 565 -14.45 10.92 15.36
CA LYS A 565 -15.05 12.08 14.68
C LYS A 565 -13.97 13.02 14.14
N GLU A 566 -12.95 13.35 14.93
CA GLU A 566 -11.81 14.18 14.49
C GLU A 566 -11.09 13.56 13.27
N MET A 567 -10.80 12.25 13.30
CA MET A 567 -10.17 11.53 12.17
C MET A 567 -11.07 11.53 10.93
N THR A 568 -12.36 11.30 11.12
CA THR A 568 -13.36 11.29 10.05
C THR A 568 -13.45 12.66 9.37
N GLU A 569 -13.44 13.75 10.14
CA GLU A 569 -13.44 15.13 9.61
C GLU A 569 -12.15 15.44 8.85
N LYS A 570 -10.97 15.02 9.36
CA LYS A 570 -9.70 15.14 8.65
C LYS A 570 -9.69 14.37 7.32
N LEU A 571 -10.24 13.15 7.31
CA LEU A 571 -10.38 12.35 6.10
C LEU A 571 -11.31 13.03 5.07
N TYR A 572 -12.44 13.57 5.51
CA TYR A 572 -13.32 14.36 4.64
C TYR A 572 -12.62 15.61 4.10
N ALA A 573 -11.81 16.31 4.91
CA ALA A 573 -11.05 17.46 4.48
C ALA A 573 -9.96 17.07 3.46
N TYR A 574 -9.31 15.91 3.62
CA TYR A 574 -8.35 15.38 2.65
C TYR A 574 -9.01 15.13 1.29
N TYR A 575 -10.16 14.44 1.26
CA TYR A 575 -10.91 14.21 0.02
C TYR A 575 -11.51 15.48 -0.62
N LYS A 576 -11.52 16.60 0.12
CA LYS A 576 -11.91 17.93 -0.40
C LYS A 576 -10.71 18.74 -0.93
N ARG A 577 -9.48 18.27 -0.76
CA ARG A 577 -8.29 18.93 -1.33
C ARG A 577 -8.40 18.90 -2.85
N LYS A 578 -7.92 19.97 -3.49
CA LYS A 578 -7.95 20.14 -4.95
C LYS A 578 -6.81 19.38 -5.66
N ASP A 579 -6.29 18.32 -5.06
CA ASP A 579 -5.18 17.53 -5.60
C ASP A 579 -5.74 16.46 -6.55
N LYS A 580 -5.26 16.46 -7.79
CA LYS A 580 -5.65 15.53 -8.86
C LYS A 580 -5.48 14.07 -8.46
N ASN A 581 -4.49 13.75 -7.64
CA ASN A 581 -4.21 12.38 -7.23
C ASN A 581 -5.23 11.84 -6.23
N VAL A 582 -6.01 12.71 -5.58
CA VAL A 582 -7.03 12.30 -4.61
C VAL A 582 -8.23 11.64 -5.30
N SER A 583 -8.61 12.08 -6.50
CA SER A 583 -9.72 11.46 -7.25
C SER A 583 -9.40 10.01 -7.66
N LEU A 584 -8.11 9.69 -7.87
CA LEU A 584 -7.64 8.35 -8.20
C LEU A 584 -7.90 7.32 -7.10
N ILE A 585 -8.01 7.76 -5.84
CA ILE A 585 -8.22 6.90 -4.66
C ILE A 585 -9.64 7.05 -4.05
N GLU A 586 -10.57 7.71 -4.74
CA GLU A 586 -11.95 7.88 -4.27
C GLU A 586 -12.65 6.52 -4.06
N LYS A 587 -12.31 5.51 -4.88
CA LYS A 587 -12.82 4.14 -4.72
C LYS A 587 -12.44 3.50 -3.38
N ASN A 588 -11.29 3.89 -2.81
CA ASN A 588 -10.76 3.37 -1.55
C ASN A 588 -11.27 4.13 -0.33
N LYS A 589 -12.03 5.22 -0.51
CA LYS A 589 -12.55 6.06 0.58
C LYS A 589 -13.29 5.28 1.66
N ILE A 590 -14.09 4.31 1.25
CA ILE A 590 -14.84 3.45 2.18
C ILE A 590 -13.88 2.57 2.99
N ASP A 591 -12.78 2.10 2.41
CA ASP A 591 -11.76 1.31 3.11
C ASP A 591 -11.08 2.15 4.20
N PHE A 592 -10.74 3.42 3.93
CA PHE A 592 -10.19 4.33 4.94
C PHE A 592 -11.18 4.62 6.08
N PHE A 593 -12.48 4.76 5.79
CA PHE A 593 -13.50 4.87 6.85
C PHE A 593 -13.68 3.58 7.65
N HIS A 594 -13.49 2.41 7.03
CA HIS A 594 -13.46 1.14 7.76
C HIS A 594 -12.24 1.06 8.67
N HIS A 595 -11.07 1.51 8.21
CA HIS A 595 -9.86 1.58 9.04
C HIS A 595 -10.08 2.42 10.30
N ILE A 596 -10.65 3.63 10.19
CA ILE A 596 -10.94 4.47 11.37
C ILE A 596 -11.85 3.73 12.37
N ARG A 597 -12.90 3.05 11.89
CA ARG A 597 -13.83 2.27 12.72
C ARG A 597 -13.15 1.05 13.36
N ASP A 598 -12.25 0.41 12.64
CA ASP A 598 -11.45 -0.70 13.16
C ASP A 598 -10.49 -0.21 14.24
N VAL A 599 -9.81 0.92 14.04
CA VAL A 599 -8.96 1.56 15.05
C VAL A 599 -9.77 1.92 16.30
N HIS A 600 -10.97 2.50 16.15
CA HIS A 600 -11.89 2.76 17.27
C HIS A 600 -12.12 1.46 18.06
N ARG A 601 -12.61 0.42 17.38
CA ARG A 601 -12.99 -0.84 18.02
C ARG A 601 -11.80 -1.51 18.70
N ASP A 602 -10.65 -1.52 18.05
CA ASP A 602 -9.42 -2.12 18.55
C ASP A 602 -8.91 -1.39 19.80
N ILE A 603 -8.91 -0.05 19.79
CA ILE A 603 -8.55 0.76 20.97
C ILE A 603 -9.53 0.48 22.10
N LEU A 604 -10.84 0.62 21.86
CA LEU A 604 -11.86 0.46 22.91
C LEU A 604 -11.80 -0.93 23.55
N ASN A 605 -11.66 -1.99 22.74
CA ASN A 605 -11.56 -3.35 23.26
C ASN A 605 -10.27 -3.57 24.07
N THR A 606 -9.13 -3.07 23.59
CA THR A 606 -7.84 -3.22 24.27
C THR A 606 -7.85 -2.48 25.61
N GLU A 607 -8.34 -1.25 25.62
CA GLU A 607 -8.32 -0.40 26.82
C GLU A 607 -9.32 -0.88 27.88
N ASN A 608 -10.52 -1.32 27.47
CA ASN A 608 -11.49 -1.90 28.40
C ASN A 608 -10.96 -3.19 29.05
N LYS A 609 -10.20 -4.02 28.33
CA LYS A 609 -9.56 -5.23 28.87
C LYS A 609 -8.49 -4.87 29.91
N LYS A 610 -7.58 -3.95 29.56
CA LYS A 610 -6.53 -3.48 30.47
C LYS A 610 -7.09 -2.83 31.73
N LEU A 611 -8.11 -1.98 31.59
CA LEU A 611 -8.79 -1.33 32.71
C LEU A 611 -9.43 -2.36 33.65
N ASN A 612 -10.15 -3.34 33.11
CA ASN A 612 -10.77 -4.42 33.88
C ASN A 612 -9.71 -5.22 34.65
N MET A 613 -8.59 -5.53 34.01
CA MET A 613 -7.45 -6.18 34.67
C MET A 613 -6.88 -5.30 35.79
N ALA A 614 -6.62 -4.02 35.54
CA ALA A 614 -6.06 -3.08 36.51
C ALA A 614 -6.93 -2.95 37.78
N VAL A 615 -8.25 -2.78 37.61
CA VAL A 615 -9.22 -2.70 38.72
C VAL A 615 -9.20 -3.98 39.56
N LYS A 616 -9.21 -5.15 38.93
CA LYS A 616 -9.26 -6.44 39.64
C LYS A 616 -7.95 -6.82 40.32
N LEU A 617 -6.81 -6.47 39.72
CA LEU A 617 -5.50 -6.62 40.35
C LEU A 617 -5.36 -5.70 41.56
N LYS A 618 -5.87 -4.46 41.46
CA LYS A 618 -5.91 -3.54 42.61
C LYS A 618 -6.77 -4.08 43.73
N LEU A 619 -7.96 -4.63 43.44
CA LEU A 619 -8.82 -5.25 44.45
C LEU A 619 -8.09 -6.39 45.20
N SER A 620 -7.42 -7.29 44.46
CA SER A 620 -6.64 -8.38 45.04
C SER A 620 -5.50 -7.87 45.91
N THR A 621 -4.85 -6.77 45.48
CA THR A 621 -3.77 -6.12 46.24
C THR A 621 -4.30 -5.49 47.53
N ILE A 622 -5.44 -4.81 47.49
CA ILE A 622 -6.10 -4.21 48.67
C ILE A 622 -6.41 -5.29 49.72
N MET A 623 -6.96 -6.43 49.30
CA MET A 623 -7.28 -7.52 50.23
C MET A 623 -6.01 -8.09 50.90
N ALA A 624 -4.91 -8.24 50.15
CA ALA A 624 -3.64 -8.70 50.71
C ALA A 624 -3.00 -7.65 51.64
N ASP A 625 -3.06 -6.37 51.27
CA ASP A 625 -2.50 -5.28 52.06
C ASP A 625 -3.32 -5.02 53.35
N ASP A 626 -4.65 -5.23 53.37
CA ASP A 626 -5.47 -5.18 54.60
C ASP A 626 -5.04 -6.23 55.64
N ILE A 627 -4.75 -7.46 55.19
CA ILE A 627 -4.22 -8.53 56.06
C ILE A 627 -2.87 -8.11 56.65
N HIS A 628 -1.96 -7.63 55.80
CA HIS A 628 -0.65 -7.15 56.22
C HIS A 628 -0.78 -5.97 57.20
N ARG A 629 -1.66 -5.00 56.94
CA ARG A 629 -1.90 -3.83 57.79
C ARG A 629 -2.37 -4.23 59.19
N LYS A 630 -3.34 -5.15 59.29
CA LYS A 630 -3.83 -5.67 60.58
C LYS A 630 -2.71 -6.31 61.40
N GLN A 631 -1.79 -7.01 60.74
CA GLN A 631 -0.64 -7.65 61.39
C GLN A 631 0.46 -6.64 61.76
N LYS A 632 0.71 -5.66 60.90
CA LYS A 632 1.64 -4.54 61.16
C LYS A 632 1.24 -3.74 62.40
N VAL A 633 -0.03 -3.33 62.50
CA VAL A 633 -0.56 -2.61 63.68
C VAL A 633 -0.33 -3.40 64.98
N ARG A 634 -0.46 -4.74 64.92
CA ARG A 634 -0.22 -5.62 66.06
C ARG A 634 1.26 -5.64 66.47
N ILE A 635 2.19 -5.69 65.52
CA ILE A 635 3.64 -5.60 65.80
C ILE A 635 4.00 -4.24 66.37
N GLU A 636 3.47 -3.15 65.81
CA GLU A 636 3.70 -1.77 66.28
C GLU A 636 3.23 -1.56 67.72
N GLN A 637 2.06 -2.12 68.09
CA GLN A 637 1.58 -2.12 69.48
C GLN A 637 2.54 -2.87 70.41
N LYS A 638 3.14 -3.98 69.96
CA LYS A 638 4.09 -4.77 70.76
C LYS A 638 5.44 -4.09 70.91
N VAL A 639 5.95 -3.45 69.86
CA VAL A 639 7.14 -2.60 69.93
C VAL A 639 6.92 -1.43 70.89
N SER A 640 5.74 -0.80 70.85
CA SER A 640 5.38 0.29 71.77
C SER A 640 5.26 -0.18 73.23
N GLN A 641 4.69 -1.37 73.46
CA GLN A 641 4.67 -2.00 74.80
C GLN A 641 6.09 -2.32 75.30
N LEU A 642 6.98 -2.80 74.42
CA LEU A 642 8.37 -3.07 74.76
C LEU A 642 9.11 -1.78 75.16
N LEU A 643 8.85 -0.66 74.48
CA LEU A 643 9.41 0.65 74.84
C LEU A 643 8.93 1.16 76.20
N GLN A 644 7.64 1.06 76.49
CA GLN A 644 7.10 1.42 77.79
C GLN A 644 7.76 0.60 78.90
N ASN A 645 7.78 -0.73 78.74
CA ASN A 645 8.41 -1.63 79.71
C ASN A 645 9.92 -1.38 79.89
N SER A 646 10.62 -0.99 78.82
CA SER A 646 12.06 -0.69 78.86
C SER A 646 12.36 0.66 79.54
N ASN A 647 11.47 1.65 79.38
CA ASN A 647 11.57 2.96 80.01
C ASN A 647 11.21 2.93 81.51
N ASP A 648 10.37 2.00 81.94
CA ASP A 648 9.99 1.82 83.35
C ASP A 648 11.07 1.09 84.19
N SER A 649 12.14 0.58 83.55
CA SER A 649 13.25 -0.08 84.24
C SER A 649 14.19 0.94 84.91
N LYS A 650 14.59 0.67 86.17
CA LYS A 650 15.40 1.60 86.98
C LYS A 650 16.84 1.82 86.50
N THR A 651 17.31 1.08 85.48
CA THR A 651 18.68 1.12 84.96
C THR A 651 18.67 1.13 83.43
N PRO A 652 19.39 2.05 82.75
CA PRO A 652 19.43 2.12 81.28
C PRO A 652 20.02 0.83 80.68
N LEU A 653 19.32 0.25 79.71
CA LEU A 653 19.77 -0.96 79.01
C LEU A 653 20.89 -0.63 77.99
N SER A 654 21.79 -1.59 77.75
CA SER A 654 22.80 -1.51 76.66
C SER A 654 22.19 -1.81 75.29
N ASP A 655 22.87 -1.41 74.20
CA ASP A 655 22.37 -1.66 72.84
C ASP A 655 22.30 -3.17 72.51
N GLU A 656 23.21 -4.00 73.04
CA GLU A 656 23.11 -5.47 72.95
C GLU A 656 21.87 -6.03 73.69
N GLN A 657 21.56 -5.52 74.88
CA GLN A 657 20.37 -5.95 75.64
C GLN A 657 19.07 -5.53 74.96
N LEU A 658 19.02 -4.32 74.39
CA LEU A 658 17.88 -3.83 73.61
C LEU A 658 17.64 -4.68 72.36
N LYS A 659 18.72 -5.08 71.66
CA LYS A 659 18.64 -5.99 70.51
C LYS A 659 18.13 -7.38 70.91
N ASP A 660 18.57 -7.91 72.05
CA ASP A 660 18.15 -9.23 72.55
C ASP A 660 16.67 -9.24 72.97
N GLU A 661 16.22 -8.24 73.75
CA GLU A 661 14.82 -8.12 74.15
C GLU A 661 13.87 -7.88 72.96
N PHE A 662 14.28 -7.04 72.00
CA PHE A 662 13.57 -6.88 70.73
C PHE A 662 13.54 -8.21 69.97
N GLY A 663 14.66 -8.92 69.86
CA GLY A 663 14.77 -10.20 69.17
C GLY A 663 13.86 -11.28 69.75
N LYS A 664 13.74 -11.38 71.08
CA LYS A 664 12.82 -12.28 71.78
C LYS A 664 11.35 -11.95 71.49
N MET A 665 10.99 -10.67 71.58
CA MET A 665 9.64 -10.18 71.27
C MET A 665 9.27 -10.48 69.81
N TRP A 666 10.17 -10.14 68.89
CA TRP A 666 10.00 -10.31 67.46
C TRP A 666 9.79 -11.79 67.09
N SER A 667 10.67 -12.67 67.57
CA SER A 667 10.60 -14.12 67.29
C SER A 667 9.31 -14.76 67.82
N ARG A 668 8.77 -14.27 68.95
CA ARG A 668 7.52 -14.78 69.53
C ARG A 668 6.28 -14.36 68.73
N GLU A 669 6.26 -13.14 68.21
CA GLU A 669 5.09 -12.60 67.52
C GLU A 669 5.07 -12.97 66.03
N ILE A 670 6.23 -13.08 65.37
CA ILE A 670 6.29 -13.42 63.94
C ILE A 670 5.75 -14.82 63.63
N VAL A 671 5.91 -15.79 64.55
CA VAL A 671 5.40 -17.17 64.39
C VAL A 671 3.86 -17.24 64.46
N LYS A 672 3.20 -16.21 65.02
CA LYS A 672 1.73 -16.17 65.16
C LYS A 672 1.04 -15.60 63.92
N ILE A 673 1.79 -15.30 62.87
CA ILE A 673 1.30 -14.67 61.64
C ILE A 673 0.92 -15.76 60.65
N SER A 674 -0.34 -15.74 60.22
CA SER A 674 -0.84 -16.63 59.16
C SER A 674 -0.48 -16.06 57.78
N GLY A 675 0.03 -16.92 56.90
CA GLY A 675 0.30 -16.60 55.49
C GLY A 675 -0.97 -16.55 54.63
N LEU A 676 -0.79 -16.23 53.35
CA LEU A 676 -1.87 -16.22 52.34
C LEU A 676 -2.09 -17.64 51.79
N GLU A 677 -3.34 -18.03 51.53
CA GLU A 677 -3.70 -19.35 51.00
C GLU A 677 -3.40 -19.47 49.49
N GLU A 678 -2.84 -20.61 49.06
CA GLU A 678 -2.62 -20.92 47.65
C GLU A 678 -3.92 -21.32 46.96
N ARG A 679 -4.24 -20.66 45.84
CA ARG A 679 -5.40 -20.96 44.99
C ARG A 679 -5.07 -22.07 43.99
N ASP A 680 -6.05 -22.93 43.70
CA ASP A 680 -5.96 -23.94 42.65
C ASP A 680 -6.11 -23.31 41.24
N ILE A 681 -5.01 -22.70 40.78
CA ILE A 681 -4.95 -22.05 39.45
C ILE A 681 -5.21 -23.05 38.32
N PRO A 682 -4.61 -24.26 38.28
CA PRO A 682 -4.88 -25.24 37.23
C PRO A 682 -6.37 -25.58 37.08
N SER A 683 -7.11 -25.76 38.19
CA SER A 683 -8.55 -26.01 38.12
C SER A 683 -9.34 -24.81 37.62
N SER A 684 -8.96 -23.58 37.99
CA SER A 684 -9.61 -22.37 37.46
C SER A 684 -9.40 -22.24 35.93
N VAL A 685 -8.16 -22.44 35.47
CA VAL A 685 -7.82 -22.40 34.04
C VAL A 685 -8.62 -23.46 33.28
N PHE A 686 -8.71 -24.67 33.84
CA PHE A 686 -9.47 -25.77 33.24
C PHE A 686 -10.97 -25.49 33.17
N LYS A 687 -11.56 -24.90 34.23
CA LYS A 687 -12.96 -24.47 34.25
C LYS A 687 -13.24 -23.46 33.14
N GLN A 688 -12.40 -22.45 32.98
CA GLN A 688 -12.58 -21.44 31.93
C GLN A 688 -12.41 -22.00 30.53
N LEU A 689 -11.47 -22.93 30.35
CA LEU A 689 -11.32 -23.67 29.11
C LEU A 689 -12.60 -24.45 28.79
N ARG A 690 -13.18 -25.16 29.77
CA ARG A 690 -14.45 -25.87 29.62
C ARG A 690 -15.60 -24.90 29.29
N ASP A 691 -15.68 -23.79 29.99
CA ASP A 691 -16.71 -22.77 29.78
C ASP A 691 -16.67 -22.21 28.34
N ALA A 692 -15.48 -22.05 27.75
CA ALA A 692 -15.31 -21.63 26.36
C ALA A 692 -15.92 -22.60 25.33
N PHE A 693 -16.21 -23.84 25.73
CA PHE A 693 -16.85 -24.86 24.89
C PHE A 693 -18.29 -25.17 25.30
N SER A 694 -18.89 -24.44 26.24
CA SER A 694 -20.22 -24.74 26.82
C SER A 694 -21.34 -24.97 25.80
N ASN A 695 -21.25 -24.36 24.62
CA ASN A 695 -22.23 -24.48 23.53
C ASN A 695 -21.92 -25.61 22.53
N ARG A 696 -20.92 -26.46 22.78
CA ARG A 696 -20.45 -27.52 21.87
C ARG A 696 -20.36 -28.88 22.60
N ASN A 697 -20.63 -29.97 21.88
CA ASN A 697 -20.59 -31.32 22.46
C ASN A 697 -19.15 -31.87 22.49
N VAL A 698 -18.36 -31.48 23.49
CA VAL A 698 -16.95 -31.90 23.70
C VAL A 698 -16.69 -32.51 25.09
N ASN A 699 -17.76 -32.97 25.74
CA ASN A 699 -17.67 -33.49 27.12
C ASN A 699 -16.84 -34.78 27.20
N GLU A 700 -16.86 -35.62 26.17
CA GLU A 700 -16.07 -36.87 26.12
C GLU A 700 -14.56 -36.59 26.09
N GLU A 701 -14.12 -35.53 25.40
CA GLU A 701 -12.73 -35.11 25.35
C GLU A 701 -12.22 -34.56 26.69
N PHE A 702 -13.08 -33.89 27.46
CA PHE A 702 -12.72 -33.32 28.76
C PHE A 702 -12.84 -34.30 29.93
N GLN A 703 -13.61 -35.39 29.80
CA GLN A 703 -13.71 -36.43 30.83
C GLN A 703 -12.37 -37.15 31.09
N ASN A 704 -11.51 -37.23 30.08
CA ASN A 704 -10.20 -37.89 30.17
C ASN A 704 -9.06 -36.97 30.66
N VAL A 705 -9.37 -35.73 31.07
CA VAL A 705 -8.38 -34.77 31.55
C VAL A 705 -8.32 -34.80 33.08
N GLU A 706 -7.39 -35.59 33.64
CA GLU A 706 -7.17 -35.65 35.09
C GLU A 706 -6.35 -34.47 35.63
N ASN A 707 -5.31 -34.04 34.88
CA ASN A 707 -4.44 -32.93 35.28
C ASN A 707 -4.02 -32.07 34.08
N LEU A 708 -4.46 -30.81 34.07
CA LEU A 708 -4.15 -29.86 32.99
C LEU A 708 -2.64 -29.57 32.87
N THR A 709 -1.90 -29.55 33.98
CA THR A 709 -0.45 -29.25 33.98
C THR A 709 0.40 -30.32 33.29
N ALA A 710 -0.17 -31.49 32.99
CA ALA A 710 0.48 -32.55 32.23
C ALA A 710 0.57 -32.23 30.71
N TYR A 711 -0.31 -31.37 30.21
CA TYR A 711 -0.37 -31.00 28.79
C TYR A 711 0.67 -29.92 28.44
N GLY A 712 1.24 -29.97 27.23
CA GLY A 712 2.24 -28.98 26.79
C GLY A 712 3.64 -29.14 27.39
N LYS A 713 4.01 -30.36 27.84
CA LYS A 713 5.39 -30.70 28.24
C LYS A 713 6.25 -31.18 27.06
N GLU A 714 5.63 -31.90 26.12
CA GLU A 714 6.25 -32.33 24.86
C GLU A 714 5.79 -31.43 23.71
N PRO A 715 6.56 -31.30 22.62
CA PRO A 715 6.15 -30.55 21.43
C PRO A 715 4.81 -31.03 20.87
N PHE A 716 3.94 -30.09 20.50
CA PHE A 716 2.66 -30.43 19.85
C PHE A 716 2.92 -31.13 18.51
N LYS A 717 2.15 -32.18 18.22
CA LYS A 717 2.21 -32.91 16.94
C LYS A 717 0.82 -33.03 16.34
N ALA A 718 0.63 -32.43 15.16
CA ALA A 718 -0.56 -32.62 14.34
C ALA A 718 -0.67 -34.09 13.93
N ARG A 719 -1.87 -34.66 14.03
CA ARG A 719 -2.18 -36.07 13.75
C ARG A 719 -3.34 -36.17 12.77
N ASP A 720 -3.50 -37.33 12.16
CA ASP A 720 -4.53 -37.56 11.15
C ASP A 720 -5.95 -37.33 11.70
N ARG A 721 -6.15 -37.58 13.00
CA ARG A 721 -7.39 -37.31 13.74
C ARG A 721 -7.74 -35.82 13.89
N HIS A 722 -6.85 -34.91 13.52
CA HIS A 722 -7.06 -33.45 13.58
C HIS A 722 -7.64 -32.87 12.28
N ILE A 723 -7.68 -33.66 11.21
CA ILE A 723 -8.12 -33.25 9.87
C ILE A 723 -9.60 -33.66 9.68
N CYS A 724 -10.44 -32.76 9.16
CA CYS A 724 -11.80 -33.11 8.76
C CYS A 724 -11.80 -34.08 7.56
N THR A 725 -12.30 -35.30 7.73
CA THR A 725 -12.56 -36.23 6.62
C THR A 725 -13.87 -35.87 5.93
N MET A 726 -13.82 -35.30 4.72
CA MET A 726 -14.98 -35.28 3.82
C MET A 726 -15.23 -36.69 3.27
N THR A 727 -16.45 -37.19 3.44
CA THR A 727 -16.93 -38.43 2.85
C THR A 727 -17.18 -38.23 1.35
N HIS A 728 -16.20 -38.57 0.52
CA HIS A 728 -16.31 -39.24 -0.80
C HIS A 728 -14.93 -39.20 -1.49
N PHE A 729 -14.46 -40.36 -1.99
CA PHE A 729 -13.18 -40.63 -2.70
C PHE A 729 -11.90 -40.93 -1.87
N LYS A 730 -11.71 -42.22 -1.56
CA LYS A 730 -10.62 -42.78 -0.73
C LYS A 730 -9.20 -42.81 -1.35
N LEU A 731 -9.02 -42.71 -2.68
CA LEU A 731 -7.68 -42.86 -3.29
C LEU A 731 -6.95 -41.53 -3.61
N LYS A 732 -7.66 -40.41 -3.81
CA LYS A 732 -7.03 -39.08 -4.09
C LYS A 732 -6.47 -38.37 -2.84
N MET A 733 -6.71 -38.91 -1.62
CA MET A 733 -6.51 -38.21 -0.34
C MET A 733 -5.12 -38.33 0.32
N MET A 734 -4.23 -39.25 -0.06
CA MET A 734 -2.96 -39.43 0.69
C MET A 734 -2.07 -38.18 0.65
N PHE A 735 -1.80 -37.62 -0.53
CA PHE A 735 -1.00 -36.40 -0.70
C PHE A 735 -1.66 -35.15 -0.08
N ALA A 736 -3.01 -35.08 -0.10
CA ALA A 736 -3.74 -33.97 0.50
C ALA A 736 -3.68 -34.00 2.05
N LYS A 737 -3.74 -35.19 2.65
CA LYS A 737 -3.65 -35.37 4.12
C LYS A 737 -2.28 -35.00 4.67
N GLU A 738 -1.21 -35.39 3.99
CA GLU A 738 0.16 -35.12 4.45
C GLU A 738 0.47 -33.61 4.38
N LYS A 739 0.07 -32.94 3.30
CA LYS A 739 0.17 -31.48 3.15
C LYS A 739 -0.70 -30.73 4.16
N ALA A 740 -1.92 -31.20 4.42
CA ALA A 740 -2.80 -30.62 5.44
C ALA A 740 -2.18 -30.74 6.84
N LYS A 741 -1.56 -31.89 7.16
CA LYS A 741 -0.88 -32.14 8.44
C LYS A 741 0.35 -31.24 8.63
N GLU A 742 1.19 -31.07 7.61
CA GLU A 742 2.32 -30.13 7.67
C GLU A 742 1.87 -28.68 7.86
N SER A 743 0.80 -28.27 7.17
CA SER A 743 0.23 -26.92 7.33
C SER A 743 -0.38 -26.72 8.72
N LEU A 744 -1.08 -27.73 9.24
CA LEU A 744 -1.60 -27.75 10.62
C LEU A 744 -0.50 -27.68 11.67
N GLN A 745 0.61 -28.41 11.46
CA GLN A 745 1.76 -28.38 12.34
C GLN A 745 2.37 -26.98 12.38
N ARG A 746 2.68 -26.38 11.21
CA ARG A 746 3.22 -25.03 11.11
C ARG A 746 2.32 -23.98 11.76
N PHE A 747 1.02 -24.08 11.51
CA PHE A 747 0.02 -23.22 12.16
C PHE A 747 0.05 -23.37 13.68
N SER A 748 0.02 -24.61 14.19
CA SER A 748 0.03 -24.86 15.63
C SER A 748 1.30 -24.34 16.32
N GLU A 749 2.47 -24.51 15.71
CA GLU A 749 3.74 -23.99 16.23
C GLU A 749 3.73 -22.47 16.32
N SER A 750 3.23 -21.79 15.29
CA SER A 750 3.09 -20.32 15.30
C SER A 750 2.15 -19.84 16.40
N VAL A 751 0.99 -20.48 16.58
CA VAL A 751 0.02 -20.09 17.63
C VAL A 751 0.59 -20.38 19.01
N ILE A 752 1.24 -21.53 19.21
CA ILE A 752 1.86 -21.91 20.48
C ILE A 752 2.95 -20.89 20.86
N ASP A 753 3.81 -20.50 19.92
CA ASP A 753 4.88 -19.54 20.19
C ASP A 753 4.31 -18.16 20.56
N THR A 754 3.36 -17.64 19.77
CA THR A 754 2.67 -16.37 20.07
C THR A 754 2.00 -16.38 21.45
N CYS A 755 1.26 -17.44 21.77
CA CYS A 755 0.61 -17.57 23.08
C CYS A 755 1.62 -17.75 24.22
N THR A 756 2.70 -18.52 24.01
CA THR A 756 3.72 -18.77 25.04
C THR A 756 4.44 -17.49 25.40
N ARG A 757 4.80 -16.65 24.42
CA ARG A 757 5.40 -15.33 24.70
C ARG A 757 4.46 -14.43 25.47
N PHE A 758 3.18 -14.39 25.11
CA PHE A 758 2.19 -13.64 25.87
C PHE A 758 2.12 -14.13 27.32
N ILE A 759 2.02 -15.44 27.54
CA ILE A 759 1.97 -16.05 28.88
C ILE A 759 3.21 -15.64 29.68
N VAL A 760 4.41 -15.85 29.13
CA VAL A 760 5.67 -15.51 29.79
C VAL A 760 5.75 -14.02 30.09
N ASP A 761 5.39 -13.16 29.15
CA ASP A 761 5.37 -11.70 29.37
C ASP A 761 4.36 -11.30 30.45
N SER A 762 3.17 -11.89 30.50
CA SER A 762 2.19 -11.65 31.55
C SER A 762 2.74 -12.04 32.93
N THR A 763 3.53 -13.11 33.03
CA THR A 763 4.14 -13.54 34.31
C THR A 763 5.29 -12.66 34.81
N LYS A 764 5.87 -11.81 33.96
CA LYS A 764 6.89 -10.83 34.39
C LYS A 764 6.29 -9.73 35.28
N SER A 765 4.99 -9.50 35.18
CA SER A 765 4.29 -8.57 36.07
C SER A 765 4.36 -9.07 37.52
N GLN A 766 4.62 -8.17 38.46
CA GLN A 766 4.77 -8.53 39.89
C GLN A 766 3.42 -8.76 40.59
N THR A 767 2.37 -9.11 39.85
CA THR A 767 0.98 -9.17 40.32
C THR A 767 0.49 -10.61 40.47
N ASP A 768 -0.68 -10.77 41.09
CA ASP A 768 -1.30 -12.08 41.23
C ASP A 768 -1.93 -12.58 39.92
N TYR A 769 -2.18 -13.89 39.82
CA TYR A 769 -2.99 -14.47 38.75
C TYR A 769 -4.43 -13.96 38.83
N HIS A 770 -4.99 -13.66 37.66
CA HIS A 770 -6.39 -13.32 37.49
C HIS A 770 -6.98 -14.07 36.29
N ASP A 771 -8.23 -14.50 36.39
CA ASP A 771 -8.92 -15.30 35.37
C ASP A 771 -8.96 -14.64 33.98
N CYS A 772 -8.89 -13.31 33.91
CA CYS A 772 -8.83 -12.60 32.62
C CYS A 772 -7.60 -12.98 31.79
N LEU A 773 -6.46 -13.34 32.41
CA LEU A 773 -5.28 -13.81 31.69
C LEU A 773 -5.59 -15.09 30.90
N THR A 774 -6.32 -16.02 31.52
CA THR A 774 -6.76 -17.24 30.86
C THR A 774 -7.74 -16.94 29.73
N LYS A 775 -8.69 -16.01 29.94
CA LYS A 775 -9.60 -15.58 28.88
C LYS A 775 -8.86 -14.98 27.69
N GLU A 776 -7.86 -14.13 27.93
CA GLU A 776 -7.04 -13.54 26.87
C GLU A 776 -6.22 -14.59 26.11
N VAL A 777 -5.66 -15.59 26.80
CA VAL A 777 -5.01 -16.74 26.13
C VAL A 777 -6.01 -17.47 25.21
N ILE A 778 -7.21 -17.78 25.72
CA ILE A 778 -8.25 -18.47 24.94
C ILE A 778 -8.72 -17.61 23.76
N GLU A 779 -8.90 -16.31 23.95
CA GLU A 779 -9.25 -15.35 22.90
C GLU A 779 -8.18 -15.28 21.82
N LYS A 780 -6.90 -15.18 22.16
CA LYS A 780 -5.80 -15.21 21.18
C LYS A 780 -5.77 -16.49 20.36
N ILE A 781 -6.02 -17.64 21.00
CA ILE A 781 -6.14 -18.92 20.30
C ILE A 781 -7.36 -18.87 19.36
N ASN A 782 -8.50 -18.37 19.83
CA ASN A 782 -9.72 -18.26 19.02
C ASN A 782 -9.56 -17.32 17.83
N GLU A 783 -8.94 -16.14 18.01
CA GLU A 783 -8.65 -15.19 16.94
C GLU A 783 -7.77 -15.85 15.86
N SER A 784 -6.68 -16.49 16.29
CA SER A 784 -5.78 -17.23 15.39
C SER A 784 -6.51 -18.37 14.65
N LEU A 785 -7.39 -19.08 15.35
CA LEU A 785 -8.20 -20.14 14.77
C LEU A 785 -9.22 -19.57 13.79
N ILE A 786 -9.95 -18.50 14.11
CA ILE A 786 -10.99 -17.89 13.25
C ILE A 786 -10.38 -17.37 11.95
N GLU A 787 -9.24 -16.67 12.04
CA GLU A 787 -8.53 -16.13 10.88
C GLU A 787 -8.10 -17.22 9.90
N ASN A 788 -7.79 -18.43 10.41
CA ASN A 788 -7.29 -19.54 9.60
C ASN A 788 -8.30 -20.69 9.44
N TYR A 789 -9.51 -20.58 10.03
CA TYR A 789 -10.50 -21.67 10.10
C TYR A 789 -11.03 -22.04 8.71
N LYS A 790 -11.20 -21.03 7.85
CA LYS A 790 -11.67 -21.20 6.46
C LYS A 790 -10.65 -21.95 5.60
N ASP A 791 -9.36 -21.82 5.92
CA ASP A 791 -8.26 -22.33 5.10
C ASP A 791 -7.68 -23.68 5.59
N LEU A 792 -7.91 -24.07 6.85
CA LEU A 792 -7.30 -25.27 7.44
C LEU A 792 -8.26 -26.45 7.66
N LYS A 793 -9.58 -26.29 7.42
CA LYS A 793 -10.66 -27.29 7.62
C LYS A 793 -10.40 -28.24 8.81
N THR A 794 -10.09 -27.66 9.97
CA THR A 794 -9.79 -28.41 11.20
C THR A 794 -11.05 -28.92 11.86
N ASN A 795 -10.97 -30.03 12.60
CA ASN A 795 -12.10 -30.51 13.39
C ASN A 795 -12.05 -29.98 14.83
N THR A 796 -13.18 -30.13 15.54
CA THR A 796 -13.29 -29.75 16.95
C THR A 796 -12.22 -30.40 17.83
N LYS A 797 -11.74 -31.60 17.45
CA LYS A 797 -10.70 -32.33 18.18
C LYS A 797 -9.34 -31.63 18.13
N PHE A 798 -8.97 -31.06 16.99
CA PHE A 798 -7.77 -30.24 16.86
C PHE A 798 -7.84 -29.00 17.76
N GLU A 799 -8.97 -28.28 17.71
CA GLU A 799 -9.19 -27.09 18.53
C GLU A 799 -9.07 -27.41 20.03
N VAL A 800 -9.67 -28.51 20.48
CA VAL A 800 -9.57 -28.97 21.88
C VAL A 800 -8.14 -29.36 22.25
N ASP A 801 -7.46 -30.19 21.45
CA ASP A 801 -6.09 -30.63 21.74
C ASP A 801 -5.10 -29.45 21.76
N LEU A 802 -5.24 -28.47 20.86
CA LEU A 802 -4.41 -27.26 20.81
C LEU A 802 -4.65 -26.36 22.03
N LYS A 803 -5.91 -26.10 22.38
CA LYS A 803 -6.24 -25.30 23.57
C LYS A 803 -5.79 -25.98 24.85
N LEU A 804 -5.94 -27.31 24.98
CA LEU A 804 -5.41 -28.05 26.12
C LEU A 804 -3.89 -27.93 26.22
N HIS A 805 -3.17 -28.00 25.09
CA HIS A 805 -1.72 -27.85 25.07
C HIS A 805 -1.29 -26.47 25.59
N ILE A 806 -1.87 -25.40 25.05
CA ILE A 806 -1.52 -24.02 25.42
C ILE A 806 -1.99 -23.69 26.84
N CYS A 807 -3.21 -24.07 27.23
CA CYS A 807 -3.71 -23.90 28.60
C CYS A 807 -2.92 -24.73 29.62
N GLY A 808 -2.34 -25.86 29.21
CA GLY A 808 -1.40 -26.63 30.02
C GLY A 808 -0.13 -25.84 30.34
N ILE A 809 0.45 -25.17 29.34
CA ILE A 809 1.56 -24.22 29.52
C ILE A 809 1.13 -23.07 30.44
N ALA A 810 0.03 -22.39 30.10
CA ALA A 810 -0.51 -21.27 30.86
C ALA A 810 -0.75 -21.63 32.35
N SER A 811 -1.32 -22.80 32.63
CA SER A 811 -1.60 -23.24 34.00
C SER A 811 -0.34 -23.35 34.87
N ARG A 812 0.79 -23.79 34.30
CA ARG A 812 2.06 -23.90 35.02
C ARG A 812 2.68 -22.53 35.27
N GLU A 813 2.74 -21.69 34.24
CA GLU A 813 3.32 -20.35 34.33
C GLU A 813 2.49 -19.44 35.25
N PHE A 814 1.15 -19.49 35.16
CA PHE A 814 0.27 -18.73 36.02
C PHE A 814 0.27 -19.22 37.48
N LEU A 815 0.44 -20.53 37.70
CA LEU A 815 0.67 -21.05 39.06
C LEU A 815 1.99 -20.55 39.63
N HIS A 816 3.05 -20.50 38.81
CA HIS A 816 4.33 -19.94 39.21
C HIS A 816 4.21 -18.43 39.53
N MET A 817 3.49 -17.67 38.71
CA MET A 817 3.14 -16.27 38.96
C MET A 817 2.40 -16.07 40.28
N HIS A 818 1.35 -16.86 40.54
CA HIS A 818 0.60 -16.82 41.80
C HIS A 818 1.50 -17.12 43.01
N ARG A 819 2.33 -18.17 42.93
CA ARG A 819 3.28 -18.50 44.00
C ARG A 819 4.31 -17.40 44.24
N ASN A 820 4.82 -16.77 43.19
CA ASN A 820 5.73 -15.63 43.32
C ASN A 820 5.03 -14.43 43.96
N PHE A 821 3.77 -14.17 43.64
CA PHE A 821 2.97 -13.14 44.31
C PHE A 821 2.79 -13.45 45.80
N LEU A 822 2.39 -14.68 46.15
CA LEU A 822 2.26 -15.11 47.54
C LEU A 822 3.58 -14.97 48.29
N LEU A 823 4.71 -15.37 47.70
CA LEU A 823 6.03 -15.26 48.32
C LEU A 823 6.44 -13.80 48.60
N ARG A 824 6.04 -12.86 47.75
CA ARG A 824 6.35 -11.42 47.91
C ARG A 824 5.39 -10.71 48.84
N LYS A 825 4.10 -11.08 48.80
CA LYS A 825 3.06 -10.54 49.67
C LYS A 825 2.92 -11.31 50.98
N ASP A 826 3.77 -12.31 51.19
CA ASP A 826 3.83 -13.09 52.41
C ASP A 826 4.02 -12.14 53.61
N PRO A 827 3.04 -12.06 54.51
CA PRO A 827 3.10 -11.06 55.55
C PRO A 827 4.24 -11.27 56.54
N GLN A 828 4.63 -12.53 56.78
CA GLN A 828 5.74 -12.87 57.66
C GLN A 828 7.07 -12.39 57.06
N LYS A 829 7.35 -12.66 55.78
CA LYS A 829 8.56 -12.18 55.10
C LYS A 829 8.61 -10.66 55.03
N ARG A 830 7.51 -9.99 54.65
CA ARG A 830 7.45 -8.52 54.57
C ARG A 830 7.73 -7.85 55.91
N LEU A 831 7.17 -8.41 56.99
CA LEU A 831 7.49 -7.93 58.34
C LEU A 831 8.95 -8.20 58.69
N GLU A 832 9.49 -9.39 58.40
CA GLU A 832 10.91 -9.71 58.64
C GLU A 832 11.87 -8.78 57.87
N GLU A 833 11.52 -8.38 56.64
CA GLU A 833 12.26 -7.35 55.88
C GLU A 833 12.28 -6.00 56.61
N SER A 834 11.18 -5.63 57.26
CA SER A 834 11.08 -4.41 58.08
C SER A 834 11.68 -4.53 59.49
N ARG A 835 12.16 -5.71 59.90
CA ARG A 835 12.67 -5.97 61.26
C ARG A 835 13.78 -5.01 61.67
N ASN A 836 14.75 -4.80 60.77
CA ASN A 836 15.88 -3.93 61.03
C ASN A 836 15.46 -2.46 61.17
N GLN A 837 14.41 -2.05 60.44
CA GLN A 837 13.82 -0.71 60.56
C GLN A 837 13.17 -0.55 61.93
N TYR A 838 12.31 -1.49 62.33
CA TYR A 838 11.65 -1.46 63.64
C TYR A 838 12.66 -1.53 64.80
N LEU A 839 13.74 -2.29 64.66
CA LEU A 839 14.82 -2.36 65.65
C LEU A 839 15.57 -1.03 65.76
N SER A 840 15.87 -0.40 64.62
CA SER A 840 16.57 0.90 64.59
C SER A 840 15.69 2.00 65.16
N ASP A 841 14.41 2.04 64.80
CA ASP A 841 13.43 2.99 65.34
C ASP A 841 13.23 2.77 66.85
N PHE A 842 13.17 1.53 67.32
CA PHE A 842 13.12 1.17 68.74
C PHE A 842 14.35 1.71 69.52
N ILE A 843 15.56 1.50 68.99
CA ILE A 843 16.80 1.99 69.63
C ILE A 843 16.87 3.52 69.60
N ASP A 844 16.55 4.14 68.47
CA ASP A 844 16.65 5.60 68.29
C ASP A 844 15.67 6.33 69.21
N VAL A 845 14.45 5.82 69.37
CA VAL A 845 13.43 6.40 70.26
C VAL A 845 13.78 6.17 71.73
N TYR A 846 14.30 4.98 72.10
CA TYR A 846 14.78 4.71 73.46
C TYR A 846 15.98 5.61 73.84
N ARG A 847 16.90 5.84 72.91
CA ARG A 847 18.11 6.65 73.11
C ARG A 847 17.90 8.15 72.86
N LYS A 848 16.73 8.58 72.38
CA LYS A 848 16.43 9.97 71.99
C LYS A 848 17.39 10.50 70.90
N ARG A 849 17.77 9.67 69.93
CA ARG A 849 18.62 10.07 68.80
C ARG A 849 17.80 10.86 67.77
N ASP A 850 18.42 11.85 67.14
CA ASP A 850 17.84 12.54 65.99
C ASP A 850 17.84 11.61 64.77
N HIS A 851 16.64 11.19 64.35
CA HIS A 851 16.41 10.27 63.24
C HIS A 851 15.87 10.95 61.99
N CYS A 852 15.78 12.29 61.98
CA CYS A 852 15.17 13.08 60.91
C CYS A 852 15.75 12.76 59.53
N ARG A 853 17.07 12.90 59.39
CA ARG A 853 17.79 12.68 58.13
C ARG A 853 17.66 11.25 57.62
N ARG A 854 17.77 10.26 58.51
CA ARG A 854 17.62 8.84 58.18
C ARG A 854 16.20 8.56 57.66
N LYS A 855 15.16 9.02 58.36
CA LYS A 855 13.77 8.81 57.94
C LYS A 855 13.41 9.52 56.64
N ALA A 856 13.96 10.71 56.40
CA ALA A 856 13.82 11.41 55.13
C ALA A 856 14.50 10.64 53.97
N GLN A 857 15.69 10.09 54.21
CA GLN A 857 16.42 9.26 53.25
C GLN A 857 15.68 7.94 52.97
N ASP A 858 15.16 7.28 54.01
CA ASP A 858 14.37 6.05 53.90
C ASP A 858 13.10 6.28 53.08
N PHE A 859 12.40 7.41 53.31
CA PHE A 859 11.22 7.78 52.52
C PHE A 859 11.56 8.07 51.05
N ALA A 860 12.69 8.76 50.79
CA ALA A 860 13.14 8.99 49.42
C ALA A 860 13.48 7.67 48.70
N GLN A 861 14.22 6.77 49.34
CA GLN A 861 14.71 5.52 48.73
C GLN A 861 13.66 4.42 48.62
N HIS A 862 12.79 4.28 49.60
CA HIS A 862 11.81 3.19 49.66
C HIS A 862 10.39 3.63 49.31
N GLY A 863 10.08 4.94 49.40
CA GLY A 863 8.79 5.53 49.01
C GLY A 863 8.83 6.15 47.61
N LEU A 864 9.66 7.19 47.42
CA LEU A 864 9.66 7.98 46.18
C LEU A 864 10.34 7.28 45.01
N ARG A 865 11.50 6.64 45.21
CA ARG A 865 12.28 6.01 44.14
C ARG A 865 11.50 4.98 43.32
N PRO A 866 10.77 4.00 43.90
CA PRO A 866 9.96 3.06 43.12
C PRO A 866 8.86 3.76 42.31
N ALA A 867 8.23 4.79 42.89
CA ALA A 867 7.17 5.55 42.26
C ALA A 867 7.67 6.39 41.07
N ILE A 868 8.87 6.99 41.21
CA ILE A 868 9.57 7.71 40.14
C ILE A 868 9.94 6.75 39.00
N LEU A 869 10.50 5.57 39.29
CA LEU A 869 10.84 4.57 38.27
C LEU A 869 9.60 4.09 37.50
N GLN A 870 8.49 3.84 38.20
CA GLN A 870 7.24 3.46 37.58
C GLN A 870 6.69 4.59 36.67
N HIS A 871 6.78 5.85 37.10
CA HIS A 871 6.41 7.00 36.30
C HIS A 871 7.23 7.10 35.01
N ILE A 872 8.55 6.99 35.10
CA ILE A 872 9.44 7.01 33.93
C ILE A 872 9.04 5.90 32.95
N ASN A 873 8.89 4.66 33.42
CA ASN A 873 8.57 3.52 32.55
C ASN A 873 7.20 3.64 31.86
N ARG A 874 6.21 4.31 32.47
CA ARG A 874 4.88 4.54 31.85
C ARG A 874 4.94 5.40 30.60
N PHE A 875 5.81 6.42 30.57
CA PHE A 875 5.93 7.34 29.43
C PHE A 875 7.05 6.97 28.46
N LEU A 876 8.04 6.20 28.90
CA LEU A 876 9.22 5.88 28.09
C LEU A 876 8.86 5.17 26.78
N GLY A 877 7.81 4.32 26.79
CA GLY A 877 7.34 3.64 25.58
C GLY A 877 6.85 4.61 24.50
N THR A 878 6.03 5.61 24.87
CA THR A 878 5.55 6.62 23.93
C THR A 878 6.65 7.57 23.48
N ASP A 879 7.60 7.91 24.37
CA ASP A 879 8.73 8.77 24.02
C ASP A 879 9.65 8.11 22.99
N ILE A 880 9.88 6.80 23.11
CA ILE A 880 10.67 6.05 22.13
C ILE A 880 10.02 6.09 20.76
N VAL A 881 8.70 5.93 20.68
CA VAL A 881 7.96 6.00 19.40
C VAL A 881 8.06 7.41 18.80
N ASP A 882 7.82 8.46 19.59
CA ASP A 882 7.88 9.86 19.13
C ASP A 882 9.28 10.25 18.61
N GLU A 883 10.34 9.79 19.25
CA GLU A 883 11.70 10.08 18.82
C GLU A 883 12.11 9.24 17.61
N MET A 884 11.73 7.97 17.55
CA MET A 884 12.05 7.12 16.41
C MET A 884 11.32 7.59 15.12
N VAL A 885 10.11 8.15 15.22
CA VAL A 885 9.42 8.79 14.07
C VAL A 885 10.12 10.06 13.57
N LYS A 886 11.09 10.62 14.32
CA LYS A 886 11.93 11.76 13.92
C LYS A 886 13.38 11.38 13.56
N SER A 887 13.74 10.11 13.74
CA SER A 887 15.10 9.59 13.53
C SER A 887 15.43 9.35 12.05
N SER A 888 16.63 8.83 11.77
CA SER A 888 17.00 8.33 10.43
C SER A 888 16.04 7.27 9.89
N HIS A 889 15.35 6.51 10.74
CA HIS A 889 14.36 5.50 10.34
C HIS A 889 12.96 6.08 10.04
N ALA A 890 12.73 7.39 10.20
CA ALA A 890 11.41 8.01 10.02
C ALA A 890 10.75 7.68 8.67
N ALA A 891 11.54 7.67 7.59
CA ALA A 891 11.05 7.36 6.25
C ALA A 891 10.60 5.89 6.12
N GLU A 892 11.27 4.96 6.79
CA GLU A 892 10.98 3.52 6.74
C GLU A 892 9.62 3.21 7.37
N TYR A 893 9.31 3.84 8.51
CA TYR A 893 8.06 3.66 9.24
C TYR A 893 6.95 4.63 8.80
N SER A 894 7.16 5.38 7.72
CA SER A 894 6.18 6.35 7.20
C SER A 894 4.96 5.67 6.56
N SER A 895 5.17 4.56 5.84
CA SER A 895 4.11 3.76 5.21
C SER A 895 4.47 2.28 5.19
N ARG A 896 3.47 1.41 4.99
CA ARG A 896 3.69 -0.03 4.82
C ARG A 896 4.59 -0.32 3.62
N SER A 897 4.37 0.35 2.50
CA SER A 897 5.19 0.20 1.27
C SER A 897 6.66 0.52 1.54
N SER A 898 6.95 1.64 2.22
CA SER A 898 8.31 2.03 2.61
C SER A 898 8.95 1.01 3.56
N PHE A 899 8.17 0.49 4.52
CA PHE A 899 8.65 -0.49 5.48
C PHE A 899 8.96 -1.84 4.81
N GLN A 900 8.08 -2.33 3.94
CA GLN A 900 8.31 -3.56 3.17
C GLN A 900 9.56 -3.45 2.29
N TYR A 901 9.72 -2.33 1.58
CA TYR A 901 10.92 -2.08 0.80
C TYR A 901 12.18 -2.16 1.68
N SER A 902 12.15 -1.51 2.85
CA SER A 902 13.30 -1.46 3.76
C SER A 902 13.66 -2.84 4.30
N ILE A 903 12.67 -3.64 4.72
CA ILE A 903 12.88 -5.04 5.14
C ILE A 903 13.51 -5.87 4.02
N LEU A 904 12.95 -5.79 2.80
CA LEU A 904 13.41 -6.59 1.68
C LEU A 904 14.82 -6.19 1.25
N LYS A 905 15.13 -4.89 1.26
CA LYS A 905 16.48 -4.37 1.03
C LYS A 905 17.46 -4.94 2.06
N GLU A 906 17.13 -4.89 3.34
CA GLU A 906 18.00 -5.38 4.41
C GLU A 906 18.19 -6.90 4.35
N LEU A 907 17.13 -7.66 4.07
CA LEU A 907 17.20 -9.11 3.85
C LEU A 907 18.16 -9.46 2.70
N LEU A 908 18.11 -8.70 1.61
CA LEU A 908 19.01 -8.87 0.48
C LEU A 908 20.45 -8.51 0.85
N GLU A 909 20.66 -7.44 1.62
CA GLU A 909 21.98 -7.02 2.09
C GLU A 909 22.62 -8.04 3.03
N LYS A 910 21.87 -8.50 4.05
CA LYS A 910 22.29 -9.53 5.03
C LYS A 910 22.60 -10.88 4.38
N ASP A 911 21.90 -11.23 3.29
CA ASP A 911 22.10 -12.47 2.53
C ASP A 911 22.06 -13.74 3.42
N ASP A 912 21.11 -13.78 4.36
CA ASP A 912 20.90 -14.92 5.27
C ASP A 912 19.60 -15.68 4.96
N PHE A 913 19.74 -16.94 4.58
CA PHE A 913 18.62 -17.86 4.35
C PHE A 913 17.70 -18.03 5.56
N GLN A 914 18.22 -18.04 6.79
CA GLN A 914 17.39 -18.23 7.97
C GLN A 914 16.50 -17.01 8.25
N ALA A 915 17.01 -15.80 8.00
CA ALA A 915 16.21 -14.57 8.02
C ALA A 915 15.06 -14.63 6.99
N PHE A 916 15.35 -15.01 5.73
CA PHE A 916 14.30 -15.20 4.72
C PHE A 916 13.24 -16.23 5.14
N VAL A 917 13.69 -17.36 5.68
CA VAL A 917 12.82 -18.40 6.22
C VAL A 917 11.88 -17.86 7.30
N LYS A 918 12.41 -17.09 8.26
CA LYS A 918 11.61 -16.49 9.34
C LYS A 918 10.63 -15.47 8.77
N TYR A 919 11.05 -14.66 7.80
CA TYR A 919 10.18 -13.73 7.09
C TYR A 919 9.01 -14.45 6.38
N PHE A 920 9.25 -15.62 5.78
CA PHE A 920 8.20 -16.38 5.08
C PHE A 920 7.23 -17.11 6.02
N GLN A 921 7.72 -17.66 7.13
CA GLN A 921 6.95 -18.58 7.99
C GLN A 921 6.41 -17.93 9.26
N THR A 922 7.14 -16.98 9.85
CA THR A 922 6.85 -16.35 11.14
C THR A 922 7.01 -14.83 11.02
N TYR A 923 6.25 -14.22 10.10
CA TYR A 923 6.42 -12.82 9.72
C TYR A 923 6.27 -11.85 10.90
N GLU A 924 5.20 -11.96 11.70
CA GLU A 924 4.96 -11.04 12.83
C GLU A 924 6.14 -11.04 13.81
N ILE A 925 6.63 -12.23 14.12
CA ILE A 925 7.78 -12.45 15.00
C ILE A 925 9.02 -11.79 14.42
N TYR A 926 9.34 -12.10 13.16
CA TYR A 926 10.50 -11.55 12.47
C TYR A 926 10.49 -10.02 12.45
N VAL A 927 9.34 -9.43 12.12
CA VAL A 927 9.20 -7.98 12.06
C VAL A 927 9.32 -7.33 13.43
N LYS A 928 8.71 -7.89 14.48
CA LYS A 928 8.85 -7.33 15.83
C LYS A 928 10.29 -7.41 16.34
N ASP A 929 10.98 -8.51 16.08
CA ASP A 929 12.40 -8.67 16.44
C ASP A 929 13.27 -7.67 15.68
N LEU A 930 12.97 -7.43 14.41
CA LEU A 930 13.67 -6.45 13.58
C LEU A 930 13.44 -5.01 14.08
N ILE A 931 12.20 -4.64 14.41
CA ILE A 931 11.89 -3.33 14.98
C ILE A 931 12.66 -3.11 16.29
N CYS A 932 12.75 -4.13 17.15
CA CYS A 932 13.56 -4.07 18.36
C CYS A 932 15.04 -3.79 18.05
N GLN A 933 15.59 -4.37 16.98
CA GLN A 933 16.97 -4.09 16.54
C GLN A 933 17.12 -2.64 16.06
N HIS A 934 16.20 -2.12 15.24
CA HIS A 934 16.25 -0.74 14.77
C HIS A 934 16.17 0.26 15.94
N ILE A 935 15.31 -0.01 16.94
CA ILE A 935 15.25 0.79 18.17
C ILE A 935 16.62 0.76 18.87
N LYS A 936 17.23 -0.42 19.04
CA LYS A 936 18.54 -0.52 19.69
C LYS A 936 19.60 0.29 18.96
N GLU A 937 19.65 0.22 17.64
CA GLU A 937 20.62 0.95 16.81
C GLU A 937 20.43 2.47 16.93
N CYS A 938 19.20 2.96 16.75
CA CYS A 938 18.86 4.38 16.87
C CYS A 938 19.26 4.98 18.23
N PHE A 939 18.97 4.25 19.32
CA PHE A 939 19.27 4.69 20.70
C PHE A 939 20.69 4.36 21.17
N SER A 940 21.51 3.73 20.32
CA SER A 940 22.95 3.53 20.54
C SER A 940 23.81 4.52 19.72
N ALA A 941 23.33 4.95 18.55
CA ALA A 941 24.11 5.73 17.58
C ALA A 941 23.74 7.24 17.53
N GLU A 942 22.44 7.58 17.52
CA GLU A 942 21.97 8.94 17.20
C GLU A 942 21.34 9.66 18.41
N MET A 943 20.77 8.89 19.34
CA MET A 943 20.03 9.39 20.49
C MET A 943 20.44 8.64 21.75
N SER A 944 20.27 9.25 22.92
CA SER A 944 20.59 8.59 24.19
C SER A 944 19.32 8.14 24.89
N PHE A 945 19.15 6.82 25.04
CA PHE A 945 18.11 6.23 25.91
C PHE A 945 18.16 6.80 27.34
N VAL A 946 19.37 7.16 27.80
CA VAL A 946 19.61 7.83 29.08
C VAL A 946 19.07 9.25 29.09
N MET A 947 19.14 10.00 27.98
CA MET A 947 18.55 11.35 27.90
C MET A 947 17.04 11.33 28.08
N LEU A 948 16.32 10.35 27.51
CA LEU A 948 14.87 10.22 27.71
C LEU A 948 14.52 9.92 29.17
N LYS A 949 15.21 8.97 29.80
CA LYS A 949 15.06 8.68 31.24
C LYS A 949 15.33 9.91 32.10
N ASN A 950 16.41 10.64 31.81
CA ASN A 950 16.79 11.85 32.54
C ASN A 950 15.81 13.01 32.32
N LYS A 951 15.23 13.16 31.13
CA LYS A 951 14.19 14.14 30.84
C LYS A 951 12.97 13.90 31.74
N ARG A 952 12.46 12.66 31.78
CA ARG A 952 11.33 12.28 32.63
C ARG A 952 11.65 12.37 34.11
N LEU A 953 12.87 11.99 34.52
CA LEU A 953 13.34 12.17 35.90
C LEU A 953 13.31 13.65 36.31
N LYS A 954 13.82 14.56 35.47
CA LYS A 954 13.80 16.01 35.75
C LYS A 954 12.37 16.54 35.89
N GLU A 955 11.48 16.15 34.97
CA GLU A 955 10.06 16.54 35.00
C GLU A 955 9.37 16.09 36.30
N ILE A 956 9.51 14.83 36.72
CA ILE A 956 8.85 14.34 37.93
C ILE A 956 9.48 14.88 39.22
N ILE A 957 10.80 15.03 39.28
CA ILE A 957 11.48 15.63 40.44
C ILE A 957 11.02 17.09 40.63
N GLN A 958 10.83 17.84 39.55
CA GLN A 958 10.30 19.19 39.61
C GLN A 958 8.89 19.22 40.21
N LYS A 959 8.00 18.33 39.76
CA LYS A 959 6.65 18.19 40.35
C LYS A 959 6.68 17.79 41.82
N ILE A 960 7.60 16.91 42.23
CA ILE A 960 7.77 16.53 43.64
C ILE A 960 8.23 17.74 44.47
N LYS A 961 9.18 18.54 43.97
CA LYS A 961 9.62 19.77 44.66
C LYS A 961 8.47 20.76 44.85
N GLU A 962 7.68 21.01 43.80
CA GLU A 962 6.50 21.87 43.88
C GLU A 962 5.44 21.32 44.86
N ALA A 963 5.27 20.00 44.93
CA ALA A 963 4.37 19.35 45.87
C ALA A 963 4.87 19.46 47.32
N ILE A 964 6.19 19.35 47.56
CA ILE A 964 6.81 19.58 48.87
C ILE A 964 6.60 21.02 49.33
N GLU A 965 6.80 21.99 48.45
CA GLU A 965 6.58 23.42 48.76
C GLU A 965 5.12 23.68 49.14
N LYS A 966 4.16 23.15 48.36
CA LYS A 966 2.71 23.28 48.65
C LYS A 966 2.31 22.56 49.93
N ALA A 967 2.85 21.37 50.19
CA ALA A 967 2.55 20.61 51.40
C ALA A 967 3.09 21.27 52.67
N SER A 968 4.09 22.14 52.56
CA SER A 968 4.74 22.79 53.70
C SER A 968 4.02 24.04 54.23
N GLN A 969 2.97 24.55 53.57
CA GLN A 969 2.34 25.84 53.92
C GLN A 969 0.81 25.76 54.15
N PRO A 970 0.24 26.29 55.26
CA PRO A 970 0.85 26.64 56.54
C PRO A 970 0.62 25.51 57.56
N LEU A 971 1.66 24.72 57.82
CA LEU A 971 1.64 23.71 58.89
C LEU A 971 2.39 24.23 60.13
N PRO A 972 1.88 24.03 61.35
CA PRO A 972 2.64 24.29 62.58
C PRO A 972 3.94 23.47 62.62
N ASN A 973 5.01 24.00 63.22
CA ASN A 973 6.27 23.24 63.34
C ASN A 973 6.24 22.29 64.56
N ASP A 974 5.34 21.31 64.54
CA ASP A 974 5.20 20.26 65.56
C ASP A 974 5.28 18.84 64.96
N THR A 975 5.34 17.81 65.82
CA THR A 975 5.48 16.39 65.41
C THR A 975 4.24 15.84 64.72
N THR A 976 3.05 16.34 65.07
CA THR A 976 1.77 15.99 64.41
C THR A 976 1.70 16.50 62.97
N SER A 977 2.35 17.63 62.70
CA SER A 977 2.35 18.28 61.40
C SER A 977 3.17 17.55 60.33
N VAL A 978 4.13 16.69 60.72
CA VAL A 978 4.85 15.84 59.74
C VAL A 978 3.91 14.80 59.11
N THR A 979 2.95 14.29 59.90
CA THR A 979 1.93 13.36 59.41
C THR A 979 1.01 14.03 58.40
N GLU A 980 0.58 15.26 58.72
CA GLU A 980 -0.28 16.07 57.83
C GLU A 980 0.48 16.49 56.57
N PHE A 981 1.76 16.83 56.69
CA PHE A 981 2.66 17.13 55.58
C PHE A 981 2.75 15.95 54.60
N LEU A 982 3.07 14.74 55.07
CA LEU A 982 3.20 13.57 54.18
C LEU A 982 1.87 13.18 53.52
N LYS A 983 0.75 13.32 54.23
CA LYS A 983 -0.60 13.14 53.65
C LYS A 983 -0.88 14.19 52.57
N ASN A 984 -0.59 15.46 52.82
CA ASN A 984 -0.75 16.54 51.84
C ASN A 984 0.17 16.35 50.63
N LEU A 985 1.41 15.92 50.83
CA LEU A 985 2.35 15.59 49.77
C LEU A 985 1.81 14.47 48.87
N CYS A 986 1.34 13.37 49.45
CA CYS A 986 0.74 12.26 48.70
C CYS A 986 -0.53 12.71 47.95
N LYS A 987 -1.34 13.58 48.57
CA LYS A 987 -2.55 14.15 47.96
C LYS A 987 -2.22 15.05 46.76
N TYR A 988 -1.18 15.88 46.84
CA TYR A 988 -0.76 16.72 45.71
C TYR A 988 -0.15 15.90 44.57
N LEU A 989 0.48 14.76 44.88
CA LEU A 989 1.11 13.88 43.90
C LEU A 989 0.20 12.77 43.36
N VAL A 990 -1.06 12.71 43.80
CA VAL A 990 -2.02 11.63 43.47
C VAL A 990 -2.27 11.47 41.96
N LYS A 991 -2.05 12.53 41.17
CA LYS A 991 -2.19 12.52 39.71
C LYS A 991 -0.89 12.25 38.96
N ASP A 992 0.24 12.18 39.65
CA ASP A 992 1.57 12.08 39.04
C ASP A 992 2.26 10.75 39.37
N ILE A 993 2.18 10.30 40.63
CA ILE A 993 2.79 9.06 41.10
C ILE A 993 1.88 8.31 42.08
N SER A 994 2.19 7.03 42.30
CA SER A 994 1.52 6.21 43.30
C SER A 994 2.49 5.86 44.42
N ILE A 995 2.16 6.31 45.64
CA ILE A 995 2.92 6.02 46.86
C ILE A 995 2.00 5.22 47.78
N SER A 996 2.48 4.08 48.28
CA SER A 996 1.71 3.26 49.21
C SER A 996 1.55 3.96 50.56
N MET A 997 0.31 4.21 50.98
CA MET A 997 0.03 4.78 52.30
C MET A 997 0.46 3.85 53.45
N ASP A 998 0.49 2.53 53.24
CA ASP A 998 1.06 1.59 54.23
C ASP A 998 2.57 1.79 54.42
N ALA A 999 3.28 2.18 53.36
CA ALA A 999 4.69 2.55 53.45
C ALA A 999 4.83 3.86 54.22
N VAL A 1000 4.01 4.88 53.89
CA VAL A 1000 3.95 6.17 54.61
C VAL A 1000 3.71 5.97 56.11
N ASP A 1001 2.71 5.17 56.48
CA ASP A 1001 2.39 4.84 57.88
C ASP A 1001 3.56 4.15 58.59
N GLY A 1002 4.38 3.38 57.87
CA GLY A 1002 5.57 2.72 58.41
C GLY A 1002 6.69 3.71 58.71
N PHE A 1003 6.91 4.69 57.84
CA PHE A 1003 7.88 5.76 58.09
C PHE A 1003 7.46 6.67 59.26
N LEU A 1004 6.15 6.90 59.41
CA LEU A 1004 5.55 7.69 60.49
C LEU A 1004 5.66 7.05 61.88
N PHE A 1005 5.90 5.74 61.96
CA PHE A 1005 6.00 5.04 63.25
C PHE A 1005 7.08 5.67 64.15
N GLN A 1006 6.64 6.19 65.30
CA GLN A 1006 7.48 6.84 66.32
C GLN A 1006 8.32 8.04 65.82
N MET A 1007 7.80 8.80 64.86
CA MET A 1007 8.39 10.06 64.43
C MET A 1007 8.38 11.10 65.57
N THR A 1008 9.55 11.60 65.98
CA THR A 1008 9.68 12.65 67.02
C THR A 1008 10.23 13.98 66.52
N THR A 1009 10.39 14.15 65.20
CA THR A 1009 10.92 15.37 64.59
C THR A 1009 9.79 16.35 64.23
N THR A 1010 10.08 17.65 64.22
CA THR A 1010 9.13 18.68 63.76
C THR A 1010 9.14 18.83 62.22
N CYS A 1011 8.18 19.57 61.66
CA CYS A 1011 7.96 19.66 60.22
C CYS A 1011 9.12 20.28 59.43
N ASP A 1012 9.70 21.39 59.91
CA ASP A 1012 10.72 22.13 59.13
C ASP A 1012 12.02 21.33 58.91
N PRO A 1013 12.65 20.72 59.95
CA PRO A 1013 13.87 19.92 59.78
C PRO A 1013 13.65 18.71 58.87
N PHE A 1014 12.45 18.12 58.90
CA PHE A 1014 12.09 16.99 58.06
C PHE A 1014 11.97 17.40 56.59
N THR A 1015 11.30 18.52 56.30
CA THR A 1015 11.17 19.05 54.94
C THR A 1015 12.53 19.36 54.32
N THR A 1016 13.44 20.00 55.06
CA THR A 1016 14.80 20.28 54.58
C THR A 1016 15.58 18.98 54.30
N SER A 1017 15.54 18.04 55.25
CA SER A 1017 16.22 16.73 55.08
C SER A 1017 15.66 15.93 53.90
N LEU A 1018 14.37 16.05 53.61
CA LEU A 1018 13.73 15.40 52.47
C LEU A 1018 14.15 16.05 51.14
N GLN A 1019 14.28 17.38 51.09
CA GLN A 1019 14.77 18.08 49.89
C GLN A 1019 16.23 17.70 49.55
N GLU A 1020 17.09 17.57 50.57
CA GLU A 1020 18.46 17.07 50.42
C GLU A 1020 18.46 15.63 49.91
N SER A 1021 17.70 14.74 50.58
CA SER A 1021 17.60 13.32 50.20
C SER A 1021 17.04 13.12 48.79
N LEU A 1022 16.11 13.96 48.34
CA LEU A 1022 15.57 13.95 46.98
C LEU A 1022 16.63 14.36 45.94
N SER A 1023 17.49 15.30 46.30
CA SER A 1023 18.59 15.75 45.43
C SER A 1023 19.66 14.67 45.29
N ASP A 1024 20.01 14.01 46.39
CA ASP A 1024 20.91 12.85 46.40
C ASP A 1024 20.32 11.68 45.57
N LEU A 1025 19.04 11.38 45.74
CA LEU A 1025 18.34 10.35 44.97
C LEU A 1025 18.37 10.64 43.48
N LYS A 1026 18.12 11.89 43.08
CA LYS A 1026 18.19 12.31 41.68
C LYS A 1026 19.58 12.01 41.09
N GLN A 1027 20.65 12.44 41.77
CA GLN A 1027 22.02 12.21 41.29
C GLN A 1027 22.34 10.72 41.18
N GLN A 1028 21.94 9.94 42.20
CA GLN A 1028 22.13 8.49 42.18
C GLN A 1028 21.43 7.84 40.97
N MET A 1029 20.20 8.23 40.67
CA MET A 1029 19.46 7.69 39.53
C MET A 1029 20.07 8.11 38.18
N GLU A 1030 20.55 9.36 38.05
CA GLU A 1030 21.26 9.83 36.85
C GLU A 1030 22.55 9.02 36.60
N ASP A 1031 23.30 8.71 37.66
CA ASP A 1031 24.51 7.88 37.60
C ASP A 1031 24.20 6.42 37.25
N GLU A 1032 23.12 5.85 37.80
CA GLU A 1032 22.68 4.48 37.50
C GLU A 1032 22.20 4.34 36.05
N PHE A 1033 21.41 5.29 35.55
CA PHE A 1033 20.98 5.29 34.15
C PHE A 1033 22.16 5.38 33.19
N SER A 1034 23.20 6.12 33.55
CA SER A 1034 24.43 6.24 32.77
C SER A 1034 25.23 4.92 32.69
N LYS A 1035 25.04 4.00 33.64
CA LYS A 1035 25.71 2.68 33.68
C LYS A 1035 24.89 1.55 33.03
N SER A 1036 23.61 1.78 32.77
CA SER A 1036 22.69 0.78 32.20
C SER A 1036 22.72 0.83 30.66
N THR A 1037 23.22 -0.23 30.03
CA THR A 1037 23.43 -0.27 28.56
C THR A 1037 22.44 -1.13 27.78
N ASP A 1038 21.60 -1.96 28.43
CA ASP A 1038 20.70 -2.86 27.70
C ASP A 1038 19.31 -2.25 27.45
N VAL A 1039 19.18 -1.62 26.28
CA VAL A 1039 17.93 -1.06 25.77
C VAL A 1039 16.89 -2.17 25.56
N ILE A 1040 17.28 -3.35 25.10
CA ILE A 1040 16.35 -4.42 24.69
C ILE A 1040 15.60 -4.99 25.90
N GLU A 1041 16.32 -5.32 26.97
CA GLU A 1041 15.69 -5.81 28.19
C GLU A 1041 14.69 -4.79 28.75
N SER A 1042 15.06 -3.51 28.71
CA SER A 1042 14.19 -2.41 29.13
C SER A 1042 12.90 -2.36 28.31
N LEU A 1043 12.96 -2.52 26.97
CA LEU A 1043 11.78 -2.45 26.08
C LEU A 1043 10.70 -3.49 26.44
N TYR A 1044 11.10 -4.72 26.79
CA TYR A 1044 10.14 -5.78 27.13
C TYR A 1044 9.45 -5.56 28.48
N THR A 1045 10.00 -4.69 29.34
CA THR A 1045 9.42 -4.36 30.65
C THR A 1045 8.49 -3.14 30.63
N LEU A 1046 8.42 -2.42 29.51
CA LEU A 1046 7.59 -1.22 29.39
C LEU A 1046 6.09 -1.59 29.29
N PRO A 1047 5.19 -0.83 29.95
CA PRO A 1047 3.74 -1.02 29.82
C PRO A 1047 3.26 -0.84 28.37
N ILE A 1048 3.85 0.10 27.65
CA ILE A 1048 3.64 0.33 26.21
C ILE A 1048 4.91 -0.12 25.51
N LYS A 1049 4.80 -1.20 24.73
CA LYS A 1049 5.90 -1.80 23.99
C LYS A 1049 6.04 -1.10 22.63
N PRO A 1050 7.11 -0.32 22.39
CA PRO A 1050 7.27 0.42 21.14
C PRO A 1050 7.23 -0.47 19.90
N GLN A 1051 7.79 -1.67 19.98
CA GLN A 1051 7.79 -2.65 18.88
C GLN A 1051 6.39 -3.12 18.49
N ASP A 1052 5.46 -3.21 19.44
CA ASP A 1052 4.07 -3.57 19.13
C ASP A 1052 3.33 -2.39 18.49
N GLU A 1053 3.64 -1.15 18.89
CA GLU A 1053 3.05 0.06 18.28
C GLU A 1053 3.55 0.27 16.85
N PHE A 1054 4.86 0.13 16.61
CA PHE A 1054 5.41 0.15 15.25
C PHE A 1054 4.86 -1.00 14.41
N PHE A 1055 4.74 -2.21 14.97
CA PHE A 1055 4.14 -3.33 14.25
C PHE A 1055 2.68 -3.02 13.84
N LYS A 1056 1.85 -2.44 14.72
CA LYS A 1056 0.49 -2.00 14.34
C LYS A 1056 0.50 -1.01 13.18
N ARG A 1057 1.45 -0.07 13.17
CA ARG A 1057 1.62 0.93 12.12
C ARG A 1057 1.97 0.32 10.75
N VAL A 1058 2.75 -0.76 10.72
CA VAL A 1058 3.30 -1.33 9.46
C VAL A 1058 2.74 -2.70 9.06
N SER A 1059 2.03 -3.39 9.96
CA SER A 1059 1.53 -4.78 9.77
C SER A 1059 0.47 -4.92 8.69
N GLY A 1060 -0.32 -3.86 8.44
CA GLY A 1060 -1.34 -3.83 7.38
C GLY A 1060 -2.34 -4.99 7.43
N CYS A 1061 -2.76 -5.45 6.26
CA CYS A 1061 -3.62 -6.61 6.13
C CYS A 1061 -2.82 -7.93 6.25
N ALA A 1062 -3.28 -8.82 7.13
CA ALA A 1062 -2.65 -10.13 7.36
C ALA A 1062 -2.96 -11.18 6.28
N LYS A 1063 -3.86 -10.88 5.31
CA LYS A 1063 -4.18 -11.83 4.24
C LYS A 1063 -2.97 -12.04 3.32
N GLN A 1064 -2.83 -13.27 2.83
CA GLN A 1064 -1.77 -13.68 1.92
C GLN A 1064 -2.32 -14.05 0.55
N CYS A 1065 -1.56 -13.75 -0.51
CA CYS A 1065 -1.90 -14.12 -1.86
C CYS A 1065 -2.13 -15.64 -1.93
N PRO A 1066 -3.23 -16.11 -2.55
CA PRO A 1066 -3.59 -17.53 -2.54
C PRO A 1066 -2.51 -18.42 -3.16
N PHE A 1067 -1.74 -17.89 -4.13
CA PHE A 1067 -0.73 -18.61 -4.88
C PHE A 1067 0.69 -18.48 -4.28
N CYS A 1068 1.25 -17.27 -4.23
CA CYS A 1068 2.64 -17.07 -3.81
C CYS A 1068 2.84 -16.83 -2.30
N LYS A 1069 1.75 -16.72 -1.53
CA LYS A 1069 1.74 -16.42 -0.09
C LYS A 1069 2.38 -15.08 0.30
N MET A 1070 2.57 -14.16 -0.65
CA MET A 1070 2.99 -12.79 -0.37
C MET A 1070 1.89 -12.08 0.44
N GLN A 1071 2.26 -11.24 1.41
CA GLN A 1071 1.28 -10.49 2.19
C GLN A 1071 0.60 -9.41 1.34
N CYS A 1072 -0.62 -9.05 1.73
CA CYS A 1072 -1.32 -7.92 1.15
C CYS A 1072 -0.59 -6.61 1.49
N ASP A 1073 -0.37 -5.75 0.50
CA ASP A 1073 0.27 -4.44 0.68
C ASP A 1073 -0.73 -3.31 0.99
N ALA A 1074 -2.03 -3.59 0.92
CA ALA A 1074 -3.06 -2.64 1.34
C ALA A 1074 -2.91 -2.27 2.83
N GLY A 1075 -3.11 -0.99 3.12
CA GLY A 1075 -3.19 -0.48 4.48
C GLY A 1075 -4.47 -0.92 5.18
N GLY A 1076 -4.38 -1.10 6.50
CA GLY A 1076 -5.52 -1.40 7.36
C GLY A 1076 -5.92 -2.88 7.35
N LYS A 1077 -6.82 -3.27 8.26
CA LYS A 1077 -7.25 -4.67 8.42
C LYS A 1077 -8.39 -5.06 7.48
N GLN A 1078 -9.28 -4.14 7.17
CA GLN A 1078 -10.45 -4.36 6.31
C GLN A 1078 -10.41 -3.46 5.09
N HIS A 1079 -10.37 -4.09 3.92
CA HIS A 1079 -10.47 -3.43 2.63
C HIS A 1079 -11.10 -4.38 1.61
N ARG A 1080 -11.69 -3.81 0.56
CA ARG A 1080 -12.49 -4.55 -0.43
C ARG A 1080 -11.66 -5.48 -1.32
N GLU A 1081 -10.50 -5.03 -1.78
CA GLU A 1081 -9.60 -5.81 -2.66
C GLU A 1081 -8.18 -5.93 -2.06
N HIS A 1082 -7.63 -7.14 -2.09
CA HIS A 1082 -6.28 -7.51 -1.67
C HIS A 1082 -5.33 -7.51 -2.87
N HIS A 1083 -4.15 -6.93 -2.70
CA HIS A 1083 -3.12 -6.85 -3.74
C HIS A 1083 -1.73 -6.90 -3.10
N ALA A 1084 -0.72 -7.21 -3.90
CA ALA A 1084 0.69 -7.07 -3.50
C ALA A 1084 1.44 -6.34 -4.60
N ASN A 1085 2.37 -5.47 -4.19
CA ASN A 1085 3.30 -4.78 -5.06
C ASN A 1085 4.28 -5.80 -5.66
N ALA A 1086 4.99 -6.57 -4.85
CA ALA A 1086 5.99 -7.51 -5.36
C ALA A 1086 5.57 -8.97 -5.13
N HIS A 1087 4.87 -9.55 -6.10
CA HIS A 1087 4.61 -11.00 -6.11
C HIS A 1087 5.91 -11.79 -6.31
N ARG A 1088 5.94 -13.02 -5.79
CA ARG A 1088 7.13 -13.86 -5.73
C ARG A 1088 6.90 -15.25 -6.36
N PRO A 1089 7.95 -15.97 -6.78
CA PRO A 1089 7.82 -17.35 -7.26
C PRO A 1089 7.07 -18.22 -6.27
N GLN A 1090 6.17 -19.09 -6.79
CA GLN A 1090 5.34 -19.94 -5.93
C GLN A 1090 6.16 -20.89 -5.05
N ALA A 1091 7.38 -21.24 -5.45
CA ALA A 1091 8.36 -22.00 -4.66
C ALA A 1091 8.62 -21.38 -3.28
N LEU A 1092 8.72 -20.05 -3.18
CA LEU A 1092 8.92 -19.34 -1.91
C LEU A 1092 7.68 -19.38 -1.01
N GLY A 1093 6.51 -19.63 -1.61
CA GLY A 1093 5.26 -19.93 -0.92
C GLY A 1093 5.08 -21.41 -0.55
N SER A 1094 6.13 -22.23 -0.64
CA SER A 1094 6.16 -23.69 -0.42
C SER A 1094 5.40 -24.54 -1.45
N TYR A 1095 5.13 -23.98 -2.64
CA TYR A 1095 4.43 -24.73 -3.69
C TYR A 1095 5.38 -25.62 -4.51
N ARG A 1096 4.95 -26.87 -4.74
CA ARG A 1096 5.67 -27.87 -5.56
C ARG A 1096 4.71 -28.60 -6.48
N ASN A 1097 5.21 -29.05 -7.63
CA ASN A 1097 4.45 -29.86 -8.57
C ASN A 1097 4.18 -31.24 -7.96
N SER A 1098 2.91 -31.67 -7.95
CA SER A 1098 2.50 -32.95 -7.37
C SER A 1098 3.09 -34.18 -8.06
N HIS A 1099 3.44 -34.08 -9.35
CA HIS A 1099 3.95 -35.20 -10.13
C HIS A 1099 5.48 -35.27 -10.08
N THR A 1100 6.16 -34.16 -10.37
CA THR A 1100 7.64 -34.13 -10.41
C THR A 1100 8.28 -33.97 -9.03
N GLN A 1101 7.51 -33.47 -8.04
CA GLN A 1101 7.96 -33.04 -6.71
C GLN A 1101 8.94 -31.85 -6.74
N GLU A 1102 9.09 -31.19 -7.87
CA GLU A 1102 9.93 -29.99 -8.03
C GLU A 1102 9.21 -28.75 -7.50
N LEU A 1103 9.97 -27.85 -6.88
CA LEU A 1103 9.49 -26.51 -6.54
C LEU A 1103 9.08 -25.75 -7.82
N VAL A 1104 8.01 -24.96 -7.71
CA VAL A 1104 7.45 -24.22 -8.87
C VAL A 1104 8.08 -22.83 -8.97
N GLU A 1105 8.85 -22.63 -10.03
CA GLU A 1105 9.57 -21.39 -10.31
C GLU A 1105 8.65 -20.23 -10.76
N THR A 1106 7.46 -20.52 -11.25
CA THR A 1106 6.61 -19.52 -11.91
C THR A 1106 6.08 -18.47 -10.94
N LEU A 1107 5.97 -17.23 -11.43
CA LEU A 1107 5.35 -16.13 -10.72
C LEU A 1107 3.83 -16.22 -10.86
N CYS A 1108 3.09 -15.93 -9.78
CA CYS A 1108 1.63 -15.93 -9.87
C CYS A 1108 1.10 -14.85 -10.82
N THR A 1109 1.86 -13.77 -11.03
CA THR A 1109 1.55 -12.71 -12.00
C THR A 1109 1.65 -13.22 -13.45
N THR A 1110 2.63 -14.08 -13.75
CA THR A 1110 2.71 -14.78 -15.04
C THR A 1110 1.59 -15.81 -15.20
N ASP A 1111 1.33 -16.61 -14.16
CA ASP A 1111 0.36 -17.71 -14.23
C ASP A 1111 -1.07 -17.22 -14.49
N VAL A 1112 -1.51 -16.13 -13.86
CA VAL A 1112 -2.86 -15.53 -14.06
C VAL A 1112 -3.13 -15.01 -15.47
N HIS A 1113 -2.08 -14.80 -16.27
CA HIS A 1113 -2.19 -14.39 -17.68
C HIS A 1113 -1.98 -15.53 -18.67
N SER A 1114 -1.54 -16.70 -18.20
CA SER A 1114 -1.30 -17.87 -19.05
C SER A 1114 -2.54 -18.76 -19.19
N GLU A 1115 -2.51 -19.71 -20.14
CA GLU A 1115 -3.52 -20.78 -20.26
C GLU A 1115 -3.35 -21.91 -19.22
N ARG A 1116 -2.48 -21.72 -18.21
CA ARG A 1116 -2.28 -22.73 -17.17
C ARG A 1116 -3.49 -22.81 -16.26
N SER A 1117 -3.63 -23.97 -15.63
CA SER A 1117 -4.64 -24.22 -14.61
C SER A 1117 -4.01 -24.36 -13.24
N PHE A 1118 -4.72 -23.87 -12.23
CA PHE A 1118 -4.43 -24.14 -10.83
C PHE A 1118 -5.41 -25.16 -10.29
N ARG A 1119 -5.01 -25.78 -9.19
CA ARG A 1119 -5.90 -26.53 -8.33
C ARG A 1119 -5.48 -26.29 -6.90
N CYS A 1120 -6.45 -26.05 -6.06
CA CYS A 1120 -6.22 -25.87 -4.64
C CYS A 1120 -7.44 -26.37 -3.87
N GLU A 1121 -7.41 -26.18 -2.57
CA GLU A 1121 -8.52 -26.58 -1.73
C GLU A 1121 -9.82 -25.81 -2.03
N ALA A 1122 -9.73 -24.55 -2.44
CA ALA A 1122 -10.90 -23.74 -2.82
C ALA A 1122 -11.58 -24.25 -4.10
N THR A 1123 -10.87 -25.01 -4.93
CA THR A 1123 -11.40 -25.63 -6.15
C THR A 1123 -11.74 -27.10 -5.96
N ASP A 1124 -11.82 -27.59 -4.72
CA ASP A 1124 -11.95 -29.02 -4.42
C ASP A 1124 -10.91 -29.90 -5.15
N TRP A 1125 -9.73 -29.33 -5.40
CA TRP A 1125 -8.62 -29.93 -6.15
C TRP A 1125 -8.92 -30.23 -7.62
N GLU A 1126 -9.96 -29.64 -8.19
CA GLU A 1126 -10.22 -29.61 -9.63
C GLU A 1126 -9.34 -28.56 -10.31
N LEU A 1127 -9.03 -28.82 -11.59
CA LEU A 1127 -8.22 -27.94 -12.41
C LEU A 1127 -9.11 -26.82 -12.95
N HIS A 1128 -8.74 -25.58 -12.65
CA HIS A 1128 -9.38 -24.38 -13.19
C HIS A 1128 -8.35 -23.45 -13.81
N PRO A 1129 -8.68 -22.76 -14.91
CA PRO A 1129 -7.80 -21.77 -15.50
C PRO A 1129 -7.39 -20.69 -14.49
N TYR A 1130 -6.11 -20.34 -14.45
CA TYR A 1130 -5.62 -19.25 -13.61
C TYR A 1130 -6.27 -17.90 -13.97
N LYS A 1131 -6.64 -17.68 -15.24
CA LYS A 1131 -7.39 -16.49 -15.70
C LYS A 1131 -8.72 -16.27 -14.98
N ASP A 1132 -9.35 -17.35 -14.50
CA ASP A 1132 -10.63 -17.31 -13.78
C ASP A 1132 -10.49 -17.40 -12.26
N TYR A 1133 -9.29 -17.12 -11.72
CA TYR A 1133 -9.03 -17.26 -10.28
C TYR A 1133 -9.99 -16.43 -9.41
N ARG A 1134 -10.49 -15.29 -9.91
CA ARG A 1134 -11.44 -14.43 -9.20
C ARG A 1134 -12.79 -15.09 -8.92
N THR A 1135 -13.14 -16.18 -9.59
CA THR A 1135 -14.33 -16.99 -9.23
C THR A 1135 -14.21 -17.58 -7.83
N TYR A 1136 -12.99 -17.90 -7.40
CA TYR A 1136 -12.69 -18.51 -6.10
C TYR A 1136 -12.10 -17.50 -5.10
N PHE A 1137 -11.34 -16.53 -5.61
CA PHE A 1137 -10.67 -15.49 -4.82
C PHE A 1137 -11.10 -14.11 -5.31
N ALA A 1138 -12.39 -13.81 -5.21
CA ALA A 1138 -13.00 -12.59 -5.75
C ALA A 1138 -12.43 -11.29 -5.16
N ASP A 1139 -11.93 -11.37 -3.93
CA ASP A 1139 -11.33 -10.26 -3.20
C ASP A 1139 -9.84 -10.07 -3.53
N TRP A 1140 -9.20 -10.93 -4.32
CA TRP A 1140 -7.79 -10.79 -4.69
C TRP A 1140 -7.61 -10.19 -6.10
N ASN A 1141 -6.71 -9.23 -6.19
CA ASN A 1141 -6.29 -8.56 -7.41
C ASN A 1141 -4.80 -8.82 -7.66
N ILE A 1142 -4.49 -9.79 -8.52
CA ILE A 1142 -3.12 -10.16 -8.89
C ILE A 1142 -2.80 -9.48 -10.21
N GLN A 1143 -2.07 -8.37 -10.13
CA GLN A 1143 -1.71 -7.54 -11.27
C GLN A 1143 -0.38 -7.98 -11.89
N PRO A 1144 -0.20 -7.85 -13.21
CA PRO A 1144 1.10 -8.05 -13.83
C PRO A 1144 2.16 -7.09 -13.27
N ASP A 1145 3.42 -7.52 -13.30
CA ASP A 1145 4.54 -6.72 -12.81
C ASP A 1145 4.64 -5.39 -13.59
N SER A 1146 5.02 -4.28 -12.93
CA SER A 1146 5.11 -2.95 -13.55
C SER A 1146 6.21 -2.89 -14.62
N THR A 1147 7.30 -3.62 -14.43
CA THR A 1147 8.34 -3.91 -15.42
C THR A 1147 8.83 -5.35 -15.25
N ASP A 1148 9.60 -5.88 -16.19
CA ASP A 1148 10.15 -7.23 -16.04
C ASP A 1148 11.17 -7.31 -14.90
N GLU A 1149 11.87 -6.21 -14.63
CA GLU A 1149 12.84 -6.08 -13.54
C GLU A 1149 12.17 -6.07 -12.17
N ALA A 1150 10.89 -5.69 -12.06
CA ALA A 1150 10.19 -5.59 -10.77
C ALA A 1150 10.15 -6.93 -9.99
N SER A 1151 10.21 -8.06 -10.69
CA SER A 1151 10.30 -9.40 -10.07
C SER A 1151 11.73 -9.93 -9.92
N ASP A 1152 12.76 -9.20 -10.37
CA ASP A 1152 14.16 -9.67 -10.33
C ASP A 1152 14.65 -9.93 -8.91
N TYR A 1153 14.15 -9.17 -7.92
CA TYR A 1153 14.43 -9.43 -6.51
C TYR A 1153 14.10 -10.88 -6.13
N TRP A 1154 12.88 -11.32 -6.40
CA TRP A 1154 12.44 -12.64 -5.99
C TRP A 1154 12.98 -13.76 -6.88
N LYS A 1155 13.24 -13.47 -8.17
CA LYS A 1155 13.98 -14.38 -9.06
C LYS A 1155 15.38 -14.64 -8.50
N TYR A 1156 16.10 -13.60 -8.10
CA TYR A 1156 17.42 -13.69 -7.49
C TYR A 1156 17.41 -14.51 -6.20
N VAL A 1157 16.45 -14.26 -5.29
CA VAL A 1157 16.31 -15.00 -4.03
C VAL A 1157 16.07 -16.49 -4.28
N LEU A 1158 15.19 -16.84 -5.24
CA LEU A 1158 14.95 -18.24 -5.59
C LEU A 1158 16.20 -18.89 -6.20
N VAL A 1159 16.88 -18.23 -7.13
CA VAL A 1159 18.13 -18.72 -7.74
C VAL A 1159 19.17 -19.01 -6.65
N THR A 1160 19.34 -18.08 -5.72
CA THR A 1160 20.37 -18.14 -4.66
C THR A 1160 20.11 -19.28 -3.66
N TYR A 1161 18.85 -19.54 -3.31
CA TYR A 1161 18.50 -20.48 -2.24
C TYR A 1161 17.76 -21.74 -2.71
N ASN A 1162 17.70 -22.00 -4.01
CA ASN A 1162 16.90 -23.07 -4.61
C ASN A 1162 17.07 -24.44 -3.92
N ASP A 1163 18.31 -24.90 -3.76
CA ASP A 1163 18.61 -26.20 -3.16
C ASP A 1163 18.26 -26.24 -1.67
N ARG A 1164 18.52 -25.16 -0.95
CA ARG A 1164 18.20 -25.04 0.49
C ARG A 1164 16.70 -25.03 0.73
N LEU A 1165 15.94 -24.37 -0.14
CA LEU A 1165 14.48 -24.38 -0.12
C LEU A 1165 13.94 -25.78 -0.43
N ALA A 1166 14.53 -26.48 -1.39
CA ALA A 1166 14.13 -27.85 -1.75
C ALA A 1166 14.28 -28.80 -0.55
N VAL A 1167 15.44 -28.77 0.12
CA VAL A 1167 15.68 -29.57 1.34
C VAL A 1167 14.67 -29.20 2.43
N LYS A 1168 14.45 -27.90 2.67
CA LYS A 1168 13.52 -27.42 3.70
C LYS A 1168 12.08 -27.85 3.45
N HIS A 1169 11.65 -27.90 2.19
CA HIS A 1169 10.27 -28.26 1.81
C HIS A 1169 10.10 -29.73 1.43
N ASN A 1170 11.13 -30.56 1.66
CA ASN A 1170 11.16 -31.97 1.25
C ASN A 1170 10.72 -32.15 -0.21
N ALA A 1171 11.32 -31.34 -1.09
CA ALA A 1171 11.02 -31.23 -2.51
C ALA A 1171 12.30 -31.34 -3.34
N LYS A 1172 12.16 -31.47 -4.66
CA LYS A 1172 13.28 -31.29 -5.59
C LYS A 1172 13.48 -29.81 -5.91
N PRO A 1173 14.71 -29.36 -6.19
CA PRO A 1173 14.98 -27.99 -6.61
C PRO A 1173 14.11 -27.59 -7.81
N ALA A 1174 13.74 -26.31 -7.87
CA ALA A 1174 13.08 -25.75 -9.04
C ALA A 1174 14.05 -25.77 -10.24
N VAL A 1175 13.55 -25.95 -11.45
CA VAL A 1175 14.38 -25.76 -12.65
C VAL A 1175 14.32 -24.29 -13.00
N ILE A 1176 15.44 -23.61 -12.74
CA ILE A 1176 15.56 -22.17 -12.88
C ILE A 1176 15.88 -21.80 -14.33
N PRO A 1177 15.12 -20.87 -14.94
CA PRO A 1177 15.43 -20.36 -16.28
C PRO A 1177 16.85 -19.79 -16.34
N GLU A 1178 17.58 -20.05 -17.43
CA GLU A 1178 18.97 -19.63 -17.57
C GLU A 1178 19.15 -18.11 -17.46
N ALA A 1179 18.17 -17.34 -17.95
CA ALA A 1179 18.16 -15.88 -17.85
C ALA A 1179 18.19 -15.39 -16.38
N TRP A 1180 17.60 -16.12 -15.45
CA TRP A 1180 17.53 -15.70 -14.04
C TRP A 1180 18.88 -15.88 -13.34
N LYS A 1181 19.71 -16.81 -13.81
CA LYS A 1181 21.05 -17.04 -13.25
C LYS A 1181 22.01 -15.88 -13.52
N SER A 1182 21.71 -15.04 -14.51
CA SER A 1182 22.48 -13.83 -14.81
C SER A 1182 22.08 -12.59 -13.99
N ILE A 1183 21.01 -12.67 -13.18
CA ILE A 1183 20.56 -11.54 -12.36
C ILE A 1183 21.56 -11.33 -11.22
N THR A 1184 22.10 -10.12 -11.15
CA THR A 1184 23.03 -9.70 -10.09
C THR A 1184 22.28 -9.15 -8.87
N LYS A 1185 22.92 -9.15 -7.70
CA LYS A 1185 22.38 -8.52 -6.48
C LYS A 1185 22.02 -7.04 -6.68
N ALA A 1186 22.78 -6.31 -7.51
CA ALA A 1186 22.49 -4.92 -7.85
C ALA A 1186 21.21 -4.77 -8.69
N GLN A 1187 20.99 -5.66 -9.66
CA GLN A 1187 19.75 -5.69 -10.45
C GLN A 1187 18.55 -6.09 -9.58
N ALA A 1188 18.72 -7.03 -8.65
CA ALA A 1188 17.68 -7.39 -7.69
C ALA A 1188 17.26 -6.19 -6.82
N LEU A 1189 18.21 -5.36 -6.39
CA LEU A 1189 17.91 -4.13 -5.65
C LEU A 1189 17.20 -3.08 -6.51
N GLU A 1190 17.61 -2.92 -7.77
CA GLU A 1190 16.93 -1.98 -8.68
C GLU A 1190 15.50 -2.44 -8.99
N GLY A 1191 15.30 -3.74 -9.22
CA GLY A 1191 13.97 -4.35 -9.36
C GLY A 1191 13.07 -4.08 -8.17
N LEU A 1192 13.62 -4.12 -6.96
CA LEU A 1192 12.90 -3.78 -5.74
C LEU A 1192 12.46 -2.30 -5.71
N LYS A 1193 13.31 -1.36 -6.13
CA LYS A 1193 12.93 0.06 -6.22
C LYS A 1193 11.79 0.29 -7.21
N VAL A 1194 11.85 -0.39 -8.37
CA VAL A 1194 10.80 -0.33 -9.39
C VAL A 1194 9.49 -0.89 -8.86
N ALA A 1195 9.52 -2.01 -8.13
CA ALA A 1195 8.33 -2.61 -7.56
C ALA A 1195 7.62 -1.71 -6.54
N PHE A 1196 8.37 -0.97 -5.72
CA PHE A 1196 7.83 -0.06 -4.70
C PHE A 1196 7.76 1.41 -5.16
N SER A 1197 7.99 1.68 -6.44
CA SER A 1197 7.92 3.03 -7.04
C SER A 1197 8.74 4.10 -6.29
N ILE A 1198 9.91 3.72 -5.78
CA ILE A 1198 10.80 4.63 -5.07
C ILE A 1198 11.51 5.51 -6.09
N LYS A 1199 11.24 6.83 -6.04
CA LYS A 1199 11.92 7.82 -6.88
C LYS A 1199 13.42 7.76 -6.60
N GLN A 1200 14.23 7.73 -7.66
CA GLN A 1200 15.68 7.91 -7.57
C GLN A 1200 16.03 9.35 -7.18
#